data_AF-A0A2D6HIM5-F1
#
_entry.id   AF-A0A2D6HIM5-F1
#
_cell.length_a   1.000
_cell.length_b   1.000
_cell.length_c   1.000
_cell.angle_alpha   90.00
_cell.angle_beta   90.00
_cell.angle_gamma   90.00
#
_symmetry.space_group_name_H-M   'P 1'
#
loop_
_entity.id
_entity.type
_entity.pdbx_description
1 polymer ?
#
loop_
_entity_poly.entity_id
_entity_poly.type
_entity_poly.pdbx_seq_one_letter_code
_entity_poly.pdbx_strand_id
1 'polypeptide(L)'
;MLGGAVLLAAAGSGQAQGEVWFEVLEDLEDYQVHQLSEYSTLYDFTPFDSRSKSFVSGEELRELRAAWALEIERVALEIERVEASPEARETFRVKHRIDKNAYFADIDKRWVEGFGRFHVLVQRPPKDDEAHYSRTATFCAEWAEALHAVFLSEYVEPLELQARPAHTQFMIAVLASEGAYKDYALRNKTVMLPGMRAHYDPRMRLAVTYDPWAGGARSKDDVRQALMHELIHAFQHAYSTTRDLPPHPWVNEGLAEYLSSGTSGKPEDLRERLLEPRARKMVADALKHPLARELYVLPLADMLAAESYRDVMVAGFRRSQSAASGARFPYSRETALSLFYRQAYLLVYFLHREAGGRHRPAFAAYLKSTLRGKGDLAAFETAFEGVDLARLEGDFLNWIEPSVREWRPKPTTVESRSVEAAARAGEGAAGAEYDLETVRPDTGDVDNALSLAVWHVVQGLPEEARGLLEEVASGLAENDGRLGRLAQEIERVRAWITLRNQFLAWLEDEGRRLSIRSDGRILRAPVREVRGGRVLLGKNSAGLESVRIADLNLDLMVRDMIKARGFEFSWARLYVDMLIGREKWDSKLPKNDPSAESLRAHAPEYPERIAEGERIARLGALADAPPPENPASARALIDEMAALLADRGRSRVVARSVAGMRPLARLCAESVSAHLPLPEMLAGRVRELGDGRVRVRYEWQSQDELRDFAPFDRLPGIASSAASPSVHVPSVGAGVLRFGGQRGFRHRLRLEGPMSASYTVRYPQGGAPLYSALGVGEADAGKIVLCSTIGSLIVMDARGAGARRIDDAGGIELKRAYSLELTLDGRAASVARDGETVATLDAASHTGGELFLWFDTGPQVEFGELCIEGTMHPDSLSAIRDHHAEHLLAELFGE
;
A
#
# COMPACT_ATOMS: atom_id res chain seq x y z
N MET A 1 47.72 28.47 32.41
CA MET A 1 48.63 27.67 33.26
C MET A 1 48.78 26.31 32.62
N LEU A 2 50.04 25.84 32.49
CA LEU A 2 50.50 24.61 31.82
C LEU A 2 50.28 24.64 30.29
N GLY A 3 51.26 24.83 29.41
CA GLY A 3 52.69 24.57 29.50
C GLY A 3 53.03 23.32 28.68
N GLY A 4 53.04 23.46 27.35
CA GLY A 4 53.41 22.41 26.40
C GLY A 4 54.23 23.01 25.27
N ALA A 5 55.55 23.09 25.49
CA ALA A 5 56.52 23.48 24.49
C ALA A 5 56.72 22.33 23.49
N VAL A 6 56.47 22.58 22.21
CA VAL A 6 56.95 21.73 21.11
C VAL A 6 58.11 22.46 20.46
N LEU A 7 59.29 21.84 20.57
CA LEU A 7 60.54 22.23 19.92
C LEU A 7 60.38 22.21 18.39
N LEU A 8 60.56 23.38 17.76
CA LEU A 8 60.93 23.49 16.35
C LEU A 8 62.44 23.26 16.23
N ALA A 9 62.82 22.03 15.92
CA ALA A 9 64.18 21.69 15.52
C ALA A 9 64.38 22.12 14.06
N ALA A 10 65.04 23.26 13.86
CA ALA A 10 65.67 23.62 12.61
C ALA A 10 66.92 22.76 12.42
N ALA A 11 66.79 21.67 11.65
CA ALA A 11 67.91 20.92 11.12
C ALA A 11 67.90 21.06 9.60
N GLY A 12 68.99 21.61 9.06
CA GLY A 12 69.14 21.93 7.64
C GLY A 12 68.97 20.72 6.73
N SER A 13 67.97 20.79 5.86
CA SER A 13 67.89 20.00 4.65
C SER A 13 68.51 20.81 3.52
N GLY A 14 69.48 20.20 2.83
CA GLY A 14 69.88 20.66 1.50
C GLY A 14 68.63 20.77 0.63
N GLN A 15 68.59 21.84 -0.16
CA GLN A 15 67.53 22.17 -1.10
C GLN A 15 67.18 20.95 -1.98
N ALA A 16 66.22 20.13 -1.56
CA ALA A 16 65.38 19.39 -2.48
C ALA A 16 64.51 20.45 -3.16
N GLN A 17 65.05 21.01 -4.25
CA GLN A 17 64.34 21.97 -5.08
C GLN A 17 63.08 21.29 -5.62
N GLY A 18 61.94 21.62 -5.00
CA GLY A 18 60.71 21.86 -5.74
C GLY A 18 59.67 20.74 -5.75
N GLU A 19 59.65 19.81 -4.80
CA GLU A 19 58.50 18.91 -4.64
C GLU A 19 57.45 19.54 -3.69
N VAL A 20 56.18 19.49 -4.11
CA VAL A 20 55.00 20.01 -3.38
C VAL A 20 54.07 18.83 -3.12
N TRP A 21 53.45 18.78 -1.95
CA TRP A 21 52.37 17.83 -1.67
C TRP A 21 51.13 18.24 -2.46
N PHE A 22 50.69 17.42 -3.42
CA PHE A 22 49.53 17.71 -4.24
C PHE A 22 48.25 17.12 -3.64
N GLU A 23 47.24 17.97 -3.44
CA GLU A 23 45.91 17.57 -3.01
C GLU A 23 44.87 18.18 -3.93
N VAL A 24 44.12 17.35 -4.67
CA VAL A 24 43.18 17.81 -5.72
C VAL A 24 42.18 18.85 -5.25
N LEU A 25 41.74 18.78 -3.99
CA LEU A 25 40.77 19.73 -3.42
C LEU A 25 41.39 21.09 -3.06
N GLU A 26 42.70 21.14 -2.81
CA GLU A 26 43.41 22.36 -2.45
C GLU A 26 44.07 23.01 -3.67
N ASP A 27 44.58 22.19 -4.59
CA ASP A 27 45.46 22.63 -5.67
C ASP A 27 44.77 22.81 -7.03
N LEU A 28 43.60 22.21 -7.23
CA LEU A 28 42.80 22.35 -8.45
C LEU A 28 41.55 23.20 -8.16
N GLU A 29 41.49 24.36 -8.81
CA GLU A 29 40.38 25.30 -8.67
C GLU A 29 39.04 24.64 -9.02
N ASP A 30 38.02 24.87 -8.19
CA ASP A 30 36.64 24.39 -8.34
C ASP A 30 36.48 22.86 -8.52
N TYR A 31 37.50 22.06 -8.26
CA TYR A 31 37.45 20.61 -8.44
C TYR A 31 36.24 19.96 -7.76
N GLN A 32 35.99 20.33 -6.50
CA GLN A 32 34.83 19.83 -5.74
C GLN A 32 33.49 20.25 -6.34
N VAL A 33 33.40 21.48 -6.88
CA VAL A 33 32.19 21.99 -7.54
C VAL A 33 31.86 21.13 -8.76
N HIS A 34 32.87 20.83 -9.58
CA HIS A 34 32.73 20.01 -10.78
C HIS A 34 32.43 18.54 -10.44
N GLN A 35 33.07 17.99 -9.39
CA GLN A 35 32.80 16.64 -8.89
C GLN A 35 31.36 16.46 -8.40
N LEU A 36 30.79 17.49 -7.76
CA LEU A 36 29.41 17.48 -7.25
C LEU A 36 28.36 17.94 -8.27
N SER A 37 28.78 18.39 -9.46
CA SER A 37 27.87 18.90 -10.49
C SER A 37 26.99 17.81 -11.12
N GLU A 38 25.83 18.18 -11.70
CA GLU A 38 25.01 17.23 -12.46
C GLU A 38 25.74 16.67 -13.70
N TYR A 39 26.76 17.40 -14.16
CA TYR A 39 27.63 17.11 -15.30
C TYR A 39 28.91 16.36 -14.92
N SER A 40 29.03 15.84 -13.69
CA SER A 40 30.27 15.23 -13.18
C SER A 40 30.82 14.11 -14.08
N THR A 41 29.97 13.37 -14.80
CA THR A 41 30.39 12.29 -15.71
C THR A 41 31.00 12.76 -17.02
N LEU A 42 30.89 14.06 -17.32
CA LEU A 42 31.60 14.64 -18.46
C LEU A 42 33.08 14.86 -18.17
N TYR A 43 33.50 14.95 -16.90
CA TYR A 43 34.89 15.16 -16.48
C TYR A 43 35.64 13.84 -16.36
N ASP A 44 36.86 13.77 -16.89
CA ASP A 44 37.81 12.70 -16.57
C ASP A 44 38.64 13.07 -15.35
N PHE A 45 38.18 12.63 -14.18
CA PHE A 45 38.86 12.87 -12.91
C PHE A 45 40.10 11.99 -12.71
N THR A 46 40.25 10.90 -13.48
CA THR A 46 41.25 9.84 -13.27
C THR A 46 42.70 10.34 -13.25
N PRO A 47 43.14 11.21 -14.19
CA PRO A 47 44.52 11.70 -14.20
C PRO A 47 44.87 12.53 -12.96
N PHE A 48 43.88 13.18 -12.35
CA PHE A 48 44.06 14.05 -11.17
C PHE A 48 43.95 13.24 -9.87
N ASP A 49 42.93 12.39 -9.75
CA ASP A 49 42.72 11.54 -8.58
C ASP A 49 43.89 10.59 -8.35
N SER A 50 44.45 10.03 -9.43
CA SER A 50 45.61 9.12 -9.35
C SER A 50 46.91 9.78 -8.88
N ARG A 51 47.01 11.12 -8.97
CA ARG A 51 48.15 11.90 -8.46
C ARG A 51 47.88 12.53 -7.09
N SER A 52 46.62 12.60 -6.66
CA SER A 52 46.24 13.15 -5.35
C SER A 52 46.97 12.46 -4.20
N LYS A 53 47.36 13.23 -3.18
CA LYS A 53 48.11 12.76 -1.99
C LYS A 53 49.48 12.17 -2.34
N SER A 54 50.17 12.79 -3.29
CA SER A 54 51.55 12.46 -3.65
C SER A 54 52.41 13.72 -3.74
N PHE A 55 53.73 13.56 -3.57
CA PHE A 55 54.67 14.64 -3.85
C PHE A 55 54.89 14.74 -5.36
N VAL A 56 54.68 15.93 -5.91
CA VAL A 56 54.86 16.24 -7.33
C VAL A 56 55.85 17.40 -7.47
N SER A 57 56.60 17.45 -8.56
CA SER A 57 57.48 18.59 -8.81
C SER A 57 56.66 19.87 -9.08
N GLY A 58 57.24 21.05 -8.87
CA GLY A 58 56.58 22.32 -9.19
C GLY A 58 56.29 22.51 -10.69
N GLU A 59 56.99 21.80 -11.58
CA GLU A 59 56.66 21.72 -13.00
C GLU A 59 55.43 20.85 -13.23
N GLU A 60 55.41 19.66 -12.62
CA GLU A 60 54.29 18.74 -12.69
C GLU A 60 52.99 19.35 -12.11
N LEU A 61 53.06 20.08 -10.99
CA LEU A 61 51.91 20.79 -10.44
C LEU A 61 51.34 21.82 -11.43
N ARG A 62 52.19 22.51 -12.19
CA ARG A 62 51.75 23.43 -13.25
C ARG A 62 51.11 22.68 -14.41
N GLU A 63 51.66 21.52 -14.79
CA GLU A 63 51.09 20.66 -15.82
C GLU A 63 49.72 20.12 -15.41
N LEU A 64 49.56 19.66 -14.16
CA LEU A 64 48.28 19.20 -13.61
C LEU A 64 47.23 20.32 -13.59
N ARG A 65 47.61 21.53 -13.16
CA ARG A 65 46.72 22.70 -13.19
C ARG A 65 46.34 23.10 -14.61
N ALA A 66 47.29 23.09 -15.54
CA ALA A 66 47.02 23.39 -16.95
C ALA A 66 46.13 22.33 -17.60
N ALA A 67 46.36 21.04 -17.31
CA ALA A 67 45.51 19.95 -17.77
C ALA A 67 44.08 20.04 -17.20
N TRP A 68 43.93 20.42 -15.93
CA TRP A 68 42.63 20.64 -15.31
C TRP A 68 41.88 21.82 -15.93
N ALA A 69 42.56 22.94 -16.19
CA ALA A 69 41.95 24.07 -16.88
C ALA A 69 41.45 23.70 -18.29
N LEU A 70 42.26 22.95 -19.05
CA LEU A 70 41.86 22.44 -20.38
C LEU A 70 40.68 21.47 -20.29
N GLU A 71 40.61 20.66 -19.23
CA GLU A 71 39.50 19.75 -18.99
C GLU A 71 38.20 20.51 -18.66
N ILE A 72 38.27 21.57 -17.84
CA ILE A 72 37.14 22.47 -17.58
C ILE A 72 36.65 23.11 -18.89
N GLU A 73 37.54 23.66 -19.71
CA GLU A 73 37.17 24.27 -20.99
C GLU A 73 36.52 23.26 -21.94
N ARG A 74 37.08 22.04 -22.04
CA ARG A 74 36.52 20.96 -22.85
C ARG A 74 35.12 20.58 -22.36
N VAL A 75 34.93 20.40 -21.06
CA VAL A 75 33.62 20.05 -20.50
C VAL A 75 32.64 21.20 -20.61
N ALA A 76 33.06 22.46 -20.51
CA ALA A 76 32.19 23.61 -20.71
C ALA A 76 31.58 23.62 -22.13
N LEU A 77 32.38 23.33 -23.16
CA LEU A 77 31.89 23.17 -24.55
C LEU A 77 30.91 21.99 -24.68
N GLU A 78 31.15 20.91 -23.94
CA GLU A 78 30.26 19.76 -23.92
C GLU A 78 28.94 20.05 -23.18
N ILE A 79 28.99 20.80 -22.08
CA ILE A 79 27.80 21.31 -21.38
C ILE A 79 27.02 22.22 -22.31
N GLU A 80 27.67 23.15 -23.03
CA GLU A 80 27.01 24.00 -24.02
C GLU A 80 26.30 23.15 -25.08
N ARG A 81 26.94 22.09 -25.58
CA ARG A 81 26.33 21.13 -26.53
C ARG A 81 25.13 20.41 -25.93
N VAL A 82 25.24 19.95 -24.68
CA VAL A 82 24.16 19.26 -23.96
C VAL A 82 22.99 20.22 -23.70
N GLU A 83 23.27 21.47 -23.39
CA GLU A 83 22.26 22.51 -23.12
C GLU A 83 21.68 23.15 -24.38
N ALA A 84 22.31 22.97 -25.55
CA ALA A 84 21.88 23.53 -26.83
C ALA A 84 20.48 23.07 -27.26
N SER A 85 20.01 21.91 -26.77
CA SER A 85 18.62 21.50 -26.97
C SER A 85 18.03 20.74 -25.78
N PRO A 86 16.70 20.82 -25.55
CA PRO A 86 16.03 20.00 -24.55
C PRO A 86 16.28 18.49 -24.73
N GLU A 87 16.37 18.02 -25.97
CA GLU A 87 16.64 16.63 -26.31
C GLU A 87 18.04 16.20 -25.89
N ALA A 88 19.07 16.99 -26.19
CA ALA A 88 20.45 16.67 -25.83
C ALA A 88 20.61 16.59 -24.30
N ARG A 89 20.00 17.54 -23.57
CA ARG A 89 19.99 17.57 -22.11
C ARG A 89 19.29 16.37 -21.49
N GLU A 90 18.13 15.98 -22.01
CA GLU A 90 17.42 14.80 -21.49
C GLU A 90 18.20 13.51 -21.82
N THR A 91 18.75 13.39 -23.03
CA THR A 91 19.60 12.26 -23.40
C THR A 91 20.80 12.14 -22.48
N PHE A 92 21.49 13.25 -22.17
CA PHE A 92 22.59 13.27 -21.21
C PHE A 92 22.13 12.79 -19.82
N ARG A 93 21.03 13.35 -19.29
CA ARG A 93 20.50 13.00 -17.97
C ARG A 93 20.12 11.53 -17.85
N VAL A 94 19.48 10.96 -18.87
CA VAL A 94 19.10 9.53 -18.84
C VAL A 94 20.36 8.66 -18.93
N LYS A 95 21.30 8.95 -19.84
CA LYS A 95 22.57 8.22 -19.93
C LYS A 95 23.33 8.24 -18.61
N HIS A 96 23.43 9.40 -17.97
CA HIS A 96 24.05 9.56 -16.65
C HIS A 96 23.37 8.71 -15.56
N ARG A 97 22.03 8.69 -15.51
CA ARG A 97 21.29 7.82 -14.57
C ARG A 97 21.59 6.34 -14.83
N ILE A 98 21.65 5.93 -16.09
CA ILE A 98 21.96 4.56 -16.49
C ILE A 98 23.39 4.21 -16.11
N ASP A 99 24.37 5.07 -16.37
CA ASP A 99 25.77 4.82 -16.03
C ASP A 99 26.01 4.74 -14.51
N LYS A 100 25.18 5.43 -13.71
CA LYS A 100 25.20 5.32 -12.24
C LYS A 100 24.40 4.12 -11.69
N ASN A 101 23.64 3.41 -12.52
CA ASN A 101 22.90 2.24 -12.07
C ASN A 101 23.86 1.08 -11.78
N ALA A 102 23.70 0.42 -10.63
CA ALA A 102 24.61 -0.61 -10.15
C ALA A 102 24.76 -1.84 -11.07
N TYR A 103 23.81 -2.11 -11.97
CA TYR A 103 23.98 -3.13 -12.99
C TYR A 103 24.70 -2.58 -14.22
N PHE A 104 24.24 -1.46 -14.78
CA PHE A 104 24.79 -0.90 -16.01
C PHE A 104 26.19 -0.30 -15.86
N ALA A 105 26.60 0.08 -14.65
CA ALA A 105 27.98 0.48 -14.35
C ALA A 105 28.99 -0.67 -14.51
N ASP A 106 28.54 -1.91 -14.32
CA ASP A 106 29.40 -3.11 -14.26
C ASP A 106 29.48 -3.88 -15.58
N ILE A 107 28.75 -3.46 -16.62
CA ILE A 107 28.72 -4.16 -17.91
C ILE A 107 29.36 -3.34 -19.01
N ASP A 108 30.07 -4.03 -19.91
CA ASP A 108 30.46 -3.49 -21.20
C ASP A 108 29.20 -3.26 -22.04
N LYS A 109 29.03 -2.01 -22.51
CA LYS A 109 27.83 -1.58 -23.23
C LYS A 109 28.17 -0.52 -24.27
N ARG A 110 27.37 -0.46 -25.33
CA ARG A 110 27.50 0.55 -26.40
C ARG A 110 26.15 1.21 -26.66
N TRP A 111 26.17 2.54 -26.74
CA TRP A 111 25.06 3.33 -27.26
C TRP A 111 25.10 3.32 -28.79
N VAL A 112 23.99 2.95 -29.41
CA VAL A 112 23.77 3.06 -30.85
C VAL A 112 22.71 4.13 -31.09
N GLU A 113 23.10 5.15 -31.85
CA GLU A 113 22.28 6.34 -32.13
C GLU A 113 21.88 6.39 -33.61
N GLY A 114 20.99 7.34 -33.97
CA GLY A 114 20.55 7.55 -35.35
C GLY A 114 19.11 7.10 -35.65
N PHE A 115 18.34 6.68 -34.65
CA PHE A 115 16.97 6.18 -34.79
C PHE A 115 15.91 7.20 -34.34
N GLY A 116 16.00 8.43 -34.86
CA GLY A 116 15.07 9.50 -34.54
C GLY A 116 14.99 9.81 -33.04
N ARG A 117 13.91 9.37 -32.38
CA ARG A 117 13.65 9.59 -30.95
C ARG A 117 14.08 8.42 -30.05
N PHE A 118 14.67 7.39 -30.62
CA PHE A 118 15.07 6.18 -29.90
C PHE A 118 16.59 6.10 -29.79
N HIS A 119 17.04 5.87 -28.56
CA HIS A 119 18.43 5.55 -28.26
C HIS A 119 18.50 4.12 -27.75
N VAL A 120 19.36 3.30 -28.36
CA VAL A 120 19.49 1.89 -28.01
C VAL A 120 20.84 1.63 -27.35
N LEU A 121 20.82 1.21 -26.11
CA LEU A 121 21.96 0.66 -25.39
C LEU A 121 22.01 -0.85 -25.63
N VAL A 122 23.13 -1.37 -26.14
CA VAL A 122 23.32 -2.80 -26.35
C VAL A 122 24.48 -3.27 -25.48
N GLN A 123 24.22 -4.27 -24.62
CA GLN A 123 25.27 -4.93 -23.84
C GLN A 123 26.17 -5.75 -24.76
N ARG A 124 27.47 -5.75 -24.50
CA ARG A 124 28.45 -6.54 -25.25
C ARG A 124 28.07 -8.03 -25.26
N PRO A 125 27.92 -8.66 -26.45
CA PRO A 125 27.65 -10.09 -26.54
C PRO A 125 28.89 -10.91 -26.11
N PRO A 126 28.75 -12.21 -25.78
CA PRO A 126 29.88 -13.05 -25.38
C PRO A 126 31.02 -13.12 -26.42
N LYS A 127 30.66 -13.03 -27.71
CA LYS A 127 31.62 -12.89 -28.81
C LYS A 127 31.44 -11.51 -29.41
N ASP A 128 32.45 -10.67 -29.27
CA ASP A 128 32.45 -9.31 -29.78
C ASP A 128 32.31 -9.31 -31.31
N ASP A 129 31.20 -8.76 -31.79
CA ASP A 129 30.82 -8.68 -33.20
C ASP A 129 30.29 -7.27 -33.46
N GLU A 130 31.05 -6.46 -34.19
CA GLU A 130 30.64 -5.08 -34.50
C GLU A 130 29.28 -5.02 -35.21
N ALA A 131 29.00 -6.00 -36.09
CA ALA A 131 27.73 -6.08 -36.79
C ALA A 131 26.56 -6.46 -35.86
N HIS A 132 26.84 -7.03 -34.68
CA HIS A 132 25.83 -7.37 -33.69
C HIS A 132 25.16 -6.11 -33.13
N TYR A 133 25.94 -5.11 -32.70
CA TYR A 133 25.39 -3.88 -32.12
C TYR A 133 24.42 -3.18 -33.06
N SER A 134 24.83 -2.97 -34.32
CA SER A 134 24.00 -2.32 -35.34
C SER A 134 22.75 -3.14 -35.66
N ARG A 135 22.89 -4.45 -35.88
CA ARG A 135 21.75 -5.33 -36.18
C ARG A 135 20.72 -5.36 -35.05
N THR A 136 21.17 -5.45 -33.80
CA THR A 136 20.30 -5.47 -32.63
C THR A 136 19.60 -4.13 -32.43
N ALA A 137 20.33 -3.03 -32.53
CA ALA A 137 19.76 -1.70 -32.40
C ALA A 137 18.75 -1.38 -33.51
N THR A 138 19.09 -1.66 -34.78
CA THR A 138 18.17 -1.47 -35.92
C THR A 138 16.89 -2.26 -35.74
N PHE A 139 16.98 -3.54 -35.35
CA PHE A 139 15.79 -4.36 -35.11
C PHE A 139 14.87 -3.75 -34.04
N CYS A 140 15.41 -3.37 -32.88
CA CYS A 140 14.59 -2.78 -31.82
C CYS A 140 13.99 -1.43 -32.25
N ALA A 141 14.79 -0.59 -32.90
CA ALA A 141 14.42 0.76 -33.30
C ALA A 141 13.31 0.79 -34.37
N GLU A 142 13.42 -0.02 -35.43
CA GLU A 142 12.41 -0.05 -36.51
C GLU A 142 11.01 -0.41 -35.98
N TRP A 143 10.94 -1.37 -35.06
CA TRP A 143 9.69 -1.74 -34.39
C TRP A 143 9.19 -0.64 -33.45
N ALA A 144 10.09 -0.01 -32.70
CA ALA A 144 9.75 1.07 -31.78
C ALA A 144 9.20 2.32 -32.52
N GLU A 145 9.82 2.69 -33.64
CA GLU A 145 9.36 3.79 -34.51
C GLU A 145 7.99 3.51 -35.11
N ALA A 146 7.78 2.29 -35.64
CA ALA A 146 6.48 1.89 -36.16
C ALA A 146 5.40 1.91 -35.07
N LEU A 147 5.70 1.40 -33.87
CA LEU A 147 4.78 1.42 -32.74
C LEU A 147 4.44 2.84 -32.29
N HIS A 148 5.44 3.72 -32.21
CA HIS A 148 5.23 5.12 -31.84
C HIS A 148 4.39 5.86 -32.87
N ALA A 149 4.61 5.62 -34.16
CA ALA A 149 3.78 6.19 -35.22
C ALA A 149 2.31 5.76 -35.12
N VAL A 150 2.04 4.50 -34.75
CA VAL A 150 0.68 4.03 -34.47
C VAL A 150 0.13 4.72 -33.21
N PHE A 151 0.91 4.82 -32.13
CA PHE A 151 0.47 5.48 -30.90
C PHE A 151 0.14 6.96 -31.13
N LEU A 152 0.97 7.65 -31.92
CA LEU A 152 0.78 9.05 -32.28
C LEU A 152 -0.51 9.24 -33.07
N SER A 153 -0.67 8.53 -34.17
CA SER A 153 -1.81 8.69 -35.07
C SER A 153 -3.14 8.24 -34.46
N GLU A 154 -3.14 7.20 -33.62
CA GLU A 154 -4.38 6.67 -33.04
C GLU A 154 -4.80 7.32 -31.72
N TYR A 155 -3.86 7.88 -30.95
CA TYR A 155 -4.14 8.41 -29.61
C TYR A 155 -3.62 9.82 -29.40
N VAL A 156 -2.35 10.11 -29.68
CA VAL A 156 -1.79 11.43 -29.34
C VAL A 156 -2.46 12.54 -30.15
N GLU A 157 -2.54 12.39 -31.47
CA GLU A 157 -3.14 13.40 -32.34
C GLU A 157 -4.66 13.52 -32.12
N PRO A 158 -5.46 12.43 -32.10
CA PRO A 158 -6.91 12.54 -31.92
C PRO A 158 -7.32 13.00 -30.52
N LEU A 159 -6.51 12.71 -29.49
CA LEU A 159 -6.78 13.12 -28.12
C LEU A 159 -6.10 14.44 -27.75
N GLU A 160 -5.34 15.05 -28.67
CA GLU A 160 -4.60 16.30 -28.47
C GLU A 160 -3.66 16.22 -27.24
N LEU A 161 -2.96 15.10 -27.11
CA LEU A 161 -2.01 14.89 -26.01
C LEU A 161 -0.68 15.58 -26.34
N GLN A 162 -0.01 16.08 -25.31
CA GLN A 162 1.31 16.68 -25.43
C GLN A 162 2.32 15.85 -24.65
N ALA A 163 3.45 15.54 -25.29
CA ALA A 163 4.56 14.90 -24.59
C ALA A 163 5.10 15.84 -23.52
N ARG A 164 5.46 15.30 -22.36
CA ARG A 164 6.16 16.06 -21.34
C ARG A 164 7.53 16.51 -21.87
N PRO A 165 8.02 17.72 -21.52
CA PRO A 165 9.33 18.21 -21.99
C PRO A 165 10.50 17.27 -21.65
N ALA A 166 10.37 16.51 -20.56
CA ALA A 166 11.38 15.56 -20.12
C ALA A 166 11.24 14.17 -20.79
N HIS A 167 10.34 14.00 -21.76
CA HIS A 167 10.08 12.74 -22.48
C HIS A 167 10.09 12.95 -24.00
N THR A 168 11.08 13.69 -24.48
CA THR A 168 11.29 13.89 -25.92
C THR A 168 12.00 12.71 -26.58
N GLN A 169 12.66 11.86 -25.78
CA GLN A 169 13.47 10.72 -26.20
C GLN A 169 13.07 9.45 -25.43
N PHE A 170 13.19 8.30 -26.10
CA PHE A 170 12.90 6.98 -25.55
C PHE A 170 14.16 6.13 -25.55
N MET A 171 14.36 5.38 -24.45
CA MET A 171 15.59 4.64 -24.22
C MET A 171 15.27 3.15 -24.16
N ILE A 172 16.05 2.35 -24.88
CA ILE A 172 15.95 0.90 -24.91
C ILE A 172 17.29 0.32 -24.49
N ALA A 173 17.31 -0.60 -23.52
CA ALA A 173 18.48 -1.40 -23.21
C ALA A 173 18.25 -2.85 -23.63
N VAL A 174 19.17 -3.40 -24.41
CA VAL A 174 19.17 -4.80 -24.86
C VAL A 174 20.34 -5.50 -24.20
N LEU A 175 20.04 -6.35 -23.22
CA LEU A 175 21.01 -7.13 -22.47
C LEU A 175 21.47 -8.37 -23.25
N ALA A 176 22.66 -8.87 -22.97
CA ALA A 176 23.30 -9.90 -23.80
C ALA A 176 22.58 -11.26 -23.80
N SER A 177 21.71 -11.54 -22.81
CA SER A 177 20.96 -12.79 -22.70
C SER A 177 19.81 -12.68 -21.68
N GLU A 178 18.94 -13.69 -21.63
CA GLU A 178 17.93 -13.83 -20.57
C GLU A 178 18.56 -13.92 -19.17
N GLY A 179 19.75 -14.53 -19.04
CA GLY A 179 20.49 -14.59 -17.78
C GLY A 179 20.94 -13.20 -17.31
N ALA A 180 21.50 -12.41 -18.21
CA ALA A 180 21.87 -11.02 -17.95
C ALA A 180 20.66 -10.16 -17.53
N TYR A 181 19.49 -10.41 -18.13
CA TYR A 181 18.24 -9.77 -17.71
C TYR A 181 17.79 -10.17 -16.30
N LYS A 182 17.93 -11.44 -15.92
CA LYS A 182 17.66 -11.89 -14.55
C LYS A 182 18.62 -11.26 -13.54
N ASP A 183 19.89 -11.13 -13.90
CA ASP A 183 20.89 -10.47 -13.04
C ASP A 183 20.56 -8.99 -12.86
N TYR A 184 20.17 -8.30 -13.94
CA TYR A 184 19.67 -6.93 -13.89
C TYR A 184 18.46 -6.82 -12.94
N ALA A 185 17.46 -7.69 -13.09
CA ALA A 185 16.26 -7.71 -12.26
C ALA A 185 16.58 -7.92 -10.76
N LEU A 186 17.50 -8.83 -10.47
CA LEU A 186 17.93 -9.12 -9.10
C LEU A 186 18.65 -7.93 -8.47
N ARG A 187 19.58 -7.29 -9.19
CA ARG A 187 20.34 -6.13 -8.68
C ARG A 187 19.47 -4.90 -8.44
N ASN A 188 18.42 -4.72 -9.23
CA ASN A 188 17.47 -3.62 -9.07
C ASN A 188 16.33 -3.92 -8.07
N LYS A 189 16.40 -5.07 -7.36
CA LYS A 189 15.43 -5.49 -6.33
C LYS A 189 13.98 -5.57 -6.84
N THR A 190 13.81 -5.82 -8.12
CA THR A 190 12.49 -5.87 -8.76
C THR A 190 11.98 -7.30 -8.76
N VAL A 191 11.34 -7.69 -7.65
CA VAL A 191 10.97 -9.09 -7.30
C VAL A 191 10.14 -9.81 -8.38
N MET A 192 9.37 -9.05 -9.19
CA MET A 192 8.47 -9.58 -10.23
C MET A 192 9.14 -9.87 -11.59
N LEU A 193 10.35 -9.34 -11.83
CA LEU A 193 10.97 -9.35 -13.16
C LEU A 193 11.61 -10.67 -13.64
N PRO A 194 12.08 -11.62 -12.79
CA PRO A 194 12.79 -12.81 -13.29
C PRO A 194 11.99 -13.73 -14.23
N GLY A 195 10.66 -13.62 -14.27
CA GLY A 195 9.77 -14.33 -15.19
C GLY A 195 9.35 -13.52 -16.43
N MET A 196 9.66 -12.22 -16.45
CA MET A 196 9.31 -11.30 -17.53
C MET A 196 10.39 -11.32 -18.62
N ARG A 197 10.04 -10.81 -19.81
CA ARG A 197 10.96 -10.75 -20.97
C ARG A 197 11.49 -9.35 -21.25
N ALA A 198 10.74 -8.35 -20.80
CA ALA A 198 11.12 -6.96 -20.81
C ALA A 198 10.49 -6.30 -19.57
N HIS A 199 10.97 -5.10 -19.23
CA HIS A 199 10.27 -4.20 -18.32
C HIS A 199 10.56 -2.74 -18.66
N TYR A 200 9.63 -1.86 -18.35
CA TYR A 200 9.84 -0.42 -18.32
C TYR A 200 10.14 0.04 -16.89
N ASP A 201 11.30 0.67 -16.69
CA ASP A 201 11.63 1.35 -15.44
C ASP A 201 11.22 2.84 -15.57
N PRO A 202 10.17 3.31 -14.87
CA PRO A 202 9.75 4.71 -14.95
C PRO A 202 10.73 5.68 -14.29
N ARG A 203 11.56 5.22 -13.33
CA ARG A 203 12.58 6.06 -12.67
C ARG A 203 13.77 6.31 -13.58
N MET A 204 14.21 5.27 -14.29
CA MET A 204 15.28 5.41 -15.29
C MET A 204 14.77 5.89 -16.65
N ARG A 205 13.46 5.78 -16.91
CA ARG A 205 12.80 5.99 -18.22
C ARG A 205 13.37 5.08 -19.30
N LEU A 206 13.54 3.81 -18.95
CA LEU A 206 14.27 2.84 -19.76
C LEU A 206 13.43 1.57 -19.94
N ALA A 207 13.18 1.20 -21.19
CA ALA A 207 12.67 -0.13 -21.51
C ALA A 207 13.86 -1.09 -21.61
N VAL A 208 13.92 -2.11 -20.76
CA VAL A 208 14.99 -3.11 -20.75
C VAL A 208 14.46 -4.43 -21.26
N THR A 209 15.16 -5.05 -22.19
CA THR A 209 14.92 -6.38 -22.73
C THR A 209 16.26 -7.11 -22.87
N TYR A 210 16.27 -8.28 -23.51
CA TYR A 210 17.49 -8.99 -23.86
C TYR A 210 17.54 -9.35 -25.34
N ASP A 211 18.74 -9.69 -25.79
CA ASP A 211 19.07 -10.04 -27.16
C ASP A 211 18.20 -11.22 -27.66
N PRO A 212 17.36 -11.02 -28.69
CA PRO A 212 16.49 -12.07 -29.20
C PRO A 212 17.26 -13.17 -29.96
N TRP A 213 18.55 -12.98 -30.29
CA TRP A 213 19.40 -13.96 -30.97
C TRP A 213 20.30 -14.77 -30.04
N ALA A 214 20.39 -14.44 -28.74
CA ALA A 214 21.36 -15.02 -27.81
C ALA A 214 21.16 -16.53 -27.47
N GLY A 215 20.20 -17.21 -28.11
CA GLY A 215 19.89 -18.61 -27.86
C GLY A 215 19.13 -18.79 -26.54
N GLY A 216 17.87 -19.21 -26.63
CA GLY A 216 17.01 -19.45 -25.48
C GLY A 216 15.76 -20.23 -25.87
N ALA A 217 14.95 -20.62 -24.88
CA ALA A 217 13.70 -21.34 -25.14
C ALA A 217 12.60 -20.48 -25.76
N ARG A 218 12.79 -19.16 -25.84
CA ARG A 218 11.80 -18.17 -26.30
C ARG A 218 12.05 -17.77 -27.76
N SER A 219 10.98 -17.47 -28.48
CA SER A 219 11.09 -16.98 -29.86
C SER A 219 11.51 -15.52 -29.89
N LYS A 220 12.02 -15.06 -31.05
CA LYS A 220 12.32 -13.63 -31.27
C LYS A 220 11.06 -12.77 -31.18
N ASP A 221 9.94 -13.31 -31.66
CA ASP A 221 8.64 -12.64 -31.61
C ASP A 221 8.16 -12.42 -30.18
N ASP A 222 8.39 -13.40 -29.29
CA ASP A 222 8.06 -13.31 -27.86
C ASP A 222 8.82 -12.17 -27.15
N VAL A 223 10.11 -12.01 -27.48
CA VAL A 223 10.98 -10.96 -26.91
C VAL A 223 10.62 -9.60 -27.49
N ARG A 224 10.38 -9.54 -28.81
CA ARG A 224 9.92 -8.32 -29.49
C ARG A 224 8.58 -7.84 -28.93
N GLN A 225 7.58 -8.72 -28.83
CA GLN A 225 6.25 -8.35 -28.31
C GLN A 225 6.36 -7.79 -26.89
N ALA A 226 7.16 -8.43 -26.03
CA ALA A 226 7.41 -7.93 -24.68
C ALA A 226 8.06 -6.54 -24.70
N LEU A 227 9.08 -6.30 -25.53
CA LEU A 227 9.66 -4.95 -25.68
C LEU A 227 8.61 -3.93 -26.15
N MET A 228 7.77 -4.29 -27.12
CA MET A 228 6.71 -3.40 -27.61
C MET A 228 5.71 -3.06 -26.52
N HIS A 229 5.33 -4.03 -25.69
CA HIS A 229 4.46 -3.83 -24.53
C HIS A 229 5.04 -2.76 -23.58
N GLU A 230 6.31 -2.90 -23.21
CA GLU A 230 6.99 -1.94 -22.32
C GLU A 230 7.16 -0.55 -22.93
N LEU A 231 7.34 -0.47 -24.25
CA LEU A 231 7.38 0.83 -24.94
C LEU A 231 6.03 1.55 -24.89
N ILE A 232 4.90 0.82 -24.86
CA ILE A 232 3.60 1.48 -24.62
C ILE A 232 3.54 2.09 -23.23
N HIS A 233 4.09 1.45 -22.20
CA HIS A 233 4.23 2.09 -20.88
C HIS A 233 5.11 3.33 -20.94
N ALA A 234 6.22 3.28 -21.69
CA ALA A 234 7.05 4.46 -21.92
C ALA A 234 6.26 5.60 -22.60
N PHE A 235 5.39 5.28 -23.57
CA PHE A 235 4.55 6.26 -24.25
C PHE A 235 3.45 6.80 -23.32
N GLN A 236 2.74 5.93 -22.59
CA GLN A 236 1.76 6.34 -21.58
C GLN A 236 2.39 7.27 -20.54
N HIS A 237 3.60 6.95 -20.08
CA HIS A 237 4.36 7.79 -19.16
C HIS A 237 4.75 9.13 -19.82
N ALA A 238 5.18 9.13 -21.08
CA ALA A 238 5.58 10.35 -21.79
C ALA A 238 4.43 11.34 -22.04
N TYR A 239 3.23 10.82 -22.30
CA TYR A 239 2.04 11.61 -22.66
C TYR A 239 1.04 11.77 -21.51
N SER A 240 1.34 11.26 -20.32
CA SER A 240 0.56 11.52 -19.11
C SER A 240 0.85 12.93 -18.57
N THR A 241 -0.16 13.58 -17.98
CA THR A 241 0.03 14.82 -17.21
C THR A 241 0.47 14.54 -15.77
N THR A 242 0.31 13.31 -15.29
CA THR A 242 0.83 12.91 -13.97
C THR A 242 2.34 12.67 -14.04
N ARG A 243 3.01 12.67 -12.89
CA ARG A 243 4.44 12.33 -12.85
C ARG A 243 4.68 10.85 -13.13
N ASP A 244 3.72 10.00 -12.79
CA ASP A 244 3.82 8.55 -12.85
C ASP A 244 3.05 7.93 -14.03
N LEU A 245 3.14 6.61 -14.18
CA LEU A 245 2.30 5.85 -15.09
C LEU A 245 0.81 6.02 -14.72
N PRO A 246 -0.11 5.84 -15.69
CA PRO A 246 -1.54 5.85 -15.39
C PRO A 246 -1.86 4.82 -14.30
N PRO A 247 -2.57 5.20 -13.23
CA PRO A 247 -2.71 4.35 -12.04
C PRO A 247 -3.55 3.10 -12.30
N HIS A 248 -4.51 3.16 -13.23
CA HIS A 248 -5.49 2.09 -13.44
C HIS A 248 -4.89 0.92 -14.23
N PRO A 249 -4.65 -0.25 -13.61
CA PRO A 249 -3.88 -1.32 -14.23
C PRO A 249 -4.56 -1.90 -15.48
N TRP A 250 -5.90 -1.90 -15.54
CA TRP A 250 -6.62 -2.53 -16.65
C TRP A 250 -6.40 -1.80 -17.97
N VAL A 251 -6.41 -0.46 -17.97
CA VAL A 251 -6.19 0.32 -19.19
C VAL A 251 -4.70 0.44 -19.49
N ASN A 252 -3.86 0.51 -18.43
CA ASN A 252 -2.41 0.52 -18.58
C ASN A 252 -1.94 -0.75 -19.32
N GLU A 253 -2.27 -1.92 -18.77
CA GLU A 253 -1.90 -3.23 -19.29
C GLU A 253 -2.68 -3.62 -20.55
N GLY A 254 -4.00 -3.37 -20.55
CA GLY A 254 -4.85 -3.71 -21.68
C GLY A 254 -4.45 -2.98 -22.95
N LEU A 255 -4.07 -1.70 -22.86
CA LEU A 255 -3.59 -0.93 -24.01
C LEU A 255 -2.19 -1.37 -24.46
N ALA A 256 -1.30 -1.67 -23.52
CA ALA A 256 0.04 -2.19 -23.81
C ALA A 256 -0.01 -3.54 -24.52
N GLU A 257 -0.83 -4.48 -24.05
CA GLU A 257 -1.09 -5.75 -24.73
C GLU A 257 -1.77 -5.55 -26.09
N TYR A 258 -2.76 -4.65 -26.18
CA TYR A 258 -3.48 -4.37 -27.42
C TYR A 258 -2.57 -3.84 -28.53
N LEU A 259 -1.69 -2.89 -28.20
CA LEU A 259 -0.80 -2.28 -29.18
C LEU A 259 0.49 -3.09 -29.43
N SER A 260 0.82 -4.03 -28.55
CA SER A 260 1.93 -4.96 -28.80
C SER A 260 1.51 -6.23 -29.55
N SER A 261 0.19 -6.55 -29.60
CA SER A 261 -0.34 -7.69 -30.34
C SER A 261 -0.33 -7.43 -31.86
N GLY A 262 0.80 -7.74 -32.52
CA GLY A 262 0.98 -7.76 -33.97
C GLY A 262 1.80 -8.99 -34.38
N THR A 263 1.37 -9.70 -35.42
CA THR A 263 1.83 -11.09 -35.66
C THR A 263 2.58 -11.32 -36.97
N SER A 264 2.58 -10.39 -37.95
CA SER A 264 3.05 -10.69 -39.31
C SER A 264 4.55 -10.49 -39.58
N GLY A 265 5.36 -10.35 -38.52
CA GLY A 265 6.81 -10.40 -38.61
C GLY A 265 7.48 -9.14 -39.17
N LYS A 266 6.70 -8.10 -39.53
CA LYS A 266 7.23 -6.79 -39.96
C LYS A 266 6.66 -5.62 -39.13
N PRO A 267 7.39 -4.51 -38.96
CA PRO A 267 6.93 -3.36 -38.17
C PRO A 267 5.59 -2.77 -38.62
N GLU A 268 5.32 -2.71 -39.93
CA GLU A 268 4.08 -2.16 -40.50
C GLU A 268 2.81 -2.92 -40.05
N ASP A 269 2.97 -4.17 -39.64
CA ASP A 269 1.90 -5.05 -39.19
C ASP A 269 1.33 -4.64 -37.84
N LEU A 270 2.01 -3.76 -37.10
CA LEU A 270 1.45 -3.15 -35.90
C LEU A 270 0.16 -2.36 -36.22
N ARG A 271 -0.17 -2.06 -37.47
CA ARG A 271 -1.50 -1.48 -37.78
C ARG A 271 -2.61 -2.53 -37.75
N GLU A 272 -2.25 -3.79 -37.98
CA GLU A 272 -3.16 -4.93 -38.01
C GLU A 272 -3.21 -5.59 -36.62
N ARG A 273 -4.09 -5.07 -35.76
CA ARG A 273 -4.33 -5.62 -34.42
C ARG A 273 -5.13 -6.91 -34.52
N LEU A 274 -4.46 -8.05 -34.63
CA LEU A 274 -5.12 -9.35 -34.60
C LEU A 274 -5.47 -9.74 -33.16
N LEU A 275 -6.68 -10.25 -32.99
CA LEU A 275 -7.12 -10.85 -31.73
C LEU A 275 -6.25 -12.07 -31.41
N GLU A 276 -5.58 -12.06 -30.26
CA GLU A 276 -4.77 -13.20 -29.81
C GLU A 276 -5.69 -14.38 -29.42
N PRO A 277 -5.67 -15.50 -30.16
CA PRO A 277 -6.59 -16.60 -29.90
C PRO A 277 -6.40 -17.24 -28.53
N ARG A 278 -5.15 -17.24 -28.04
CA ARG A 278 -4.80 -17.80 -26.73
C ARG A 278 -5.39 -16.98 -25.58
N ALA A 279 -5.30 -15.65 -25.64
CA ALA A 279 -5.89 -14.76 -24.65
C ALA A 279 -7.39 -14.98 -24.53
N ARG A 280 -8.11 -14.97 -25.66
CA ARG A 280 -9.55 -15.24 -25.70
C ARG A 280 -9.89 -16.63 -25.16
N LYS A 281 -9.16 -17.67 -25.57
CA LYS A 281 -9.37 -19.03 -25.08
C LYS A 281 -9.19 -19.14 -23.57
N MET A 282 -8.15 -18.53 -23.00
CA MET A 282 -7.89 -18.58 -21.56
C MET A 282 -9.03 -17.95 -20.75
N VAL A 283 -9.51 -16.78 -21.14
CA VAL A 283 -10.63 -16.12 -20.45
C VAL A 283 -11.94 -16.90 -20.68
N ALA A 284 -12.18 -17.41 -21.88
CA ALA A 284 -13.35 -18.25 -22.18
C ALA A 284 -13.36 -19.56 -21.35
N ASP A 285 -12.22 -20.22 -21.19
CA ASP A 285 -12.09 -21.42 -20.38
C ASP A 285 -12.33 -21.12 -18.89
N ALA A 286 -11.83 -19.98 -18.39
CA ALA A 286 -12.12 -19.53 -17.03
C ALA A 286 -13.61 -19.24 -16.83
N LEU A 287 -14.27 -18.60 -17.81
CA LEU A 287 -15.71 -18.32 -17.80
C LEU A 287 -16.58 -19.59 -17.81
N LYS A 288 -16.13 -20.67 -18.45
CA LYS A 288 -16.83 -21.98 -18.49
C LYS A 288 -16.79 -22.72 -17.17
N HIS A 289 -15.75 -22.51 -16.35
CA HIS A 289 -15.60 -23.20 -15.08
C HIS A 289 -16.17 -22.32 -13.94
N PRO A 290 -17.30 -22.70 -13.28
CA PRO A 290 -18.00 -21.82 -12.34
C PRO A 290 -17.10 -21.20 -11.27
N LEU A 291 -16.21 -22.01 -10.69
CA LEU A 291 -15.28 -21.55 -9.67
C LEU A 291 -14.16 -20.67 -10.23
N ALA A 292 -13.56 -21.00 -11.38
CA ALA A 292 -12.52 -20.16 -11.96
C ALA A 292 -13.08 -18.80 -12.42
N ARG A 293 -14.32 -18.80 -12.94
CA ARG A 293 -15.08 -17.59 -13.27
C ARG A 293 -15.23 -16.69 -12.04
N GLU A 294 -15.65 -17.24 -10.91
CA GLU A 294 -15.84 -16.47 -9.67
C GLU A 294 -14.51 -15.94 -9.09
N LEU A 295 -13.46 -16.76 -9.14
CA LEU A 295 -12.16 -16.46 -8.53
C LEU A 295 -11.29 -15.53 -9.37
N TYR A 296 -11.28 -15.67 -10.70
CA TYR A 296 -10.25 -15.10 -11.56
C TYR A 296 -10.76 -14.17 -12.65
N VAL A 297 -12.06 -14.16 -12.96
CA VAL A 297 -12.65 -13.21 -13.91
C VAL A 297 -13.33 -12.10 -13.11
N LEU A 298 -12.77 -10.89 -13.18
CA LEU A 298 -13.32 -9.74 -12.46
C LEU A 298 -14.50 -9.14 -13.23
N PRO A 299 -15.60 -8.74 -12.58
CA PRO A 299 -16.60 -7.91 -13.19
C PRO A 299 -15.99 -6.61 -13.67
N LEU A 300 -16.58 -6.01 -14.69
CA LEU A 300 -16.09 -4.75 -15.20
C LEU A 300 -16.03 -3.69 -14.11
N ALA A 301 -17.04 -3.59 -13.24
CA ALA A 301 -17.00 -2.62 -12.14
C ALA A 301 -15.79 -2.81 -11.20
N ASP A 302 -15.49 -4.05 -10.80
CA ASP A 302 -14.33 -4.36 -9.94
C ASP A 302 -13.00 -4.10 -10.68
N MET A 303 -12.95 -4.39 -11.99
CA MET A 303 -11.77 -4.20 -12.83
C MET A 303 -11.47 -2.72 -13.09
N LEU A 304 -12.51 -1.92 -13.34
CA LEU A 304 -12.44 -0.47 -13.59
C LEU A 304 -12.11 0.31 -12.31
N ALA A 305 -12.59 -0.16 -11.15
CA ALA A 305 -12.33 0.45 -9.86
C ALA A 305 -10.94 0.15 -9.28
N ALA A 306 -10.18 -0.78 -9.87
CA ALA A 306 -8.84 -1.10 -9.40
C ALA A 306 -7.85 0.04 -9.74
N GLU A 307 -7.19 0.58 -8.72
CA GLU A 307 -6.18 1.65 -8.86
C GLU A 307 -4.75 1.12 -8.75
N SER A 308 -4.61 -0.17 -8.45
CA SER A 308 -3.33 -0.84 -8.32
C SER A 308 -3.46 -2.34 -8.55
N TYR A 309 -2.34 -3.02 -8.83
CA TYR A 309 -2.34 -4.49 -8.87
C TYR A 309 -2.73 -5.10 -7.51
N ARG A 310 -2.47 -4.39 -6.40
CA ARG A 310 -2.92 -4.84 -5.06
C ARG A 310 -4.44 -4.92 -5.02
N ASP A 311 -5.17 -3.98 -5.59
CA ASP A 311 -6.64 -3.99 -5.60
C ASP A 311 -7.18 -5.14 -6.44
N VAL A 312 -6.57 -5.42 -7.59
CA VAL A 312 -6.87 -6.61 -8.42
C VAL A 312 -6.70 -7.89 -7.59
N MET A 313 -5.61 -7.99 -6.84
CA MET A 313 -5.33 -9.14 -5.97
C MET A 313 -6.31 -9.25 -4.81
N VAL A 314 -6.64 -8.14 -4.16
CA VAL A 314 -7.60 -8.10 -3.04
C VAL A 314 -9.00 -8.47 -3.52
N ALA A 315 -9.43 -7.98 -4.68
CA ALA A 315 -10.71 -8.34 -5.28
C ALA A 315 -10.80 -9.85 -5.53
N GLY A 316 -9.79 -10.44 -6.19
CA GLY A 316 -9.73 -11.90 -6.40
C GLY A 316 -9.67 -12.70 -5.09
N PHE A 317 -8.91 -12.23 -4.10
CA PHE A 317 -8.78 -12.91 -2.81
C PHE A 317 -10.08 -12.89 -1.99
N ARG A 318 -10.77 -11.75 -1.90
CA ARG A 318 -12.08 -11.64 -1.22
C ARG A 318 -13.12 -12.60 -1.81
N ARG A 319 -13.13 -12.72 -3.13
CA ARG A 319 -13.96 -13.70 -3.85
C ARG A 319 -13.59 -15.12 -3.51
N SER A 320 -12.29 -15.42 -3.38
CA SER A 320 -11.82 -16.74 -2.94
C SER A 320 -12.28 -17.12 -1.55
N GLN A 321 -12.34 -16.17 -0.62
CA GLN A 321 -12.88 -16.40 0.72
C GLN A 321 -14.40 -16.64 0.69
N SER A 322 -15.11 -15.94 -0.19
CA SER A 322 -16.58 -16.00 -0.29
C SER A 322 -17.06 -17.28 -0.99
N ALA A 323 -16.29 -17.78 -1.96
CA ALA A 323 -16.55 -19.02 -2.69
C ALA A 323 -16.21 -20.31 -1.88
N ALA A 324 -15.58 -20.17 -0.70
CA ALA A 324 -14.99 -21.27 0.05
C ALA A 324 -15.99 -22.19 0.80
N SER A 325 -17.26 -22.28 0.37
CA SER A 325 -18.25 -23.16 0.99
C SER A 325 -18.15 -24.64 0.57
N GLY A 326 -17.01 -25.12 0.05
CA GLY A 326 -16.79 -26.58 -0.07
C GLY A 326 -15.77 -27.12 -1.09
N ALA A 327 -15.24 -26.31 -2.02
CA ALA A 327 -14.31 -26.80 -3.06
C ALA A 327 -12.88 -26.26 -2.88
N ARG A 328 -11.90 -27.17 -2.82
CA ARG A 328 -10.45 -26.87 -2.71
C ARG A 328 -9.85 -26.46 -4.06
N PHE A 329 -10.24 -25.32 -4.61
CA PHE A 329 -9.49 -24.74 -5.73
C PHE A 329 -8.49 -23.73 -5.17
N PRO A 330 -7.17 -23.97 -5.25
CA PRO A 330 -6.18 -23.05 -4.71
C PRO A 330 -6.21 -21.76 -5.52
N TYR A 331 -6.48 -20.64 -4.85
CA TYR A 331 -6.31 -19.31 -5.43
C TYR A 331 -4.82 -19.08 -5.71
N SER A 332 -4.45 -18.92 -6.97
CA SER A 332 -3.08 -18.60 -7.39
C SER A 332 -2.98 -17.14 -7.78
N ARG A 333 -2.04 -16.42 -7.16
CA ARG A 333 -1.80 -15.01 -7.47
C ARG A 333 -1.35 -14.80 -8.92
N GLU A 334 -0.47 -15.68 -9.39
CA GLU A 334 0.03 -15.67 -10.76
C GLU A 334 -1.09 -15.91 -11.78
N THR A 335 -2.00 -16.85 -11.49
CA THR A 335 -3.15 -17.12 -12.35
C THR A 335 -4.13 -15.96 -12.37
N ALA A 336 -4.38 -15.32 -11.22
CA ALA A 336 -5.24 -14.14 -11.13
C ALA A 336 -4.71 -12.97 -11.95
N LEU A 337 -3.43 -12.63 -11.80
CA LEU A 337 -2.79 -11.57 -12.61
C LEU A 337 -2.77 -11.95 -14.09
N SER A 338 -2.38 -13.18 -14.43
CA SER A 338 -2.36 -13.60 -15.84
C SER A 338 -3.74 -13.48 -16.49
N LEU A 339 -4.81 -13.92 -15.83
CA LEU A 339 -6.17 -13.78 -16.37
C LEU A 339 -6.64 -12.32 -16.40
N PHE A 340 -6.27 -11.50 -15.42
CA PHE A 340 -6.54 -10.06 -15.43
C PHE A 340 -5.94 -9.37 -16.66
N TYR A 341 -4.66 -9.61 -16.98
CA TYR A 341 -4.00 -9.01 -18.15
C TYR A 341 -4.71 -9.42 -19.45
N ARG A 342 -5.09 -10.71 -19.57
CA ARG A 342 -5.83 -11.20 -20.74
C ARG A 342 -7.23 -10.60 -20.83
N GLN A 343 -7.91 -10.45 -19.70
CA GLN A 343 -9.23 -9.83 -19.65
C GLN A 343 -9.16 -8.33 -20.03
N ALA A 344 -8.18 -7.61 -19.49
CA ALA A 344 -7.92 -6.21 -19.79
C ALA A 344 -7.62 -5.98 -21.28
N TYR A 345 -6.72 -6.80 -21.86
CA TYR A 345 -6.44 -6.83 -23.30
C TYR A 345 -7.71 -7.03 -24.13
N LEU A 346 -8.51 -8.06 -23.80
CA LEU A 346 -9.73 -8.38 -24.52
C LEU A 346 -10.77 -7.25 -24.41
N LEU A 347 -10.86 -6.59 -23.25
CA LEU A 347 -11.75 -5.45 -23.09
C LEU A 347 -11.32 -4.28 -23.98
N VAL A 348 -10.04 -3.90 -23.99
CA VAL A 348 -9.54 -2.84 -24.87
C VAL A 348 -9.79 -3.19 -26.34
N TYR A 349 -9.52 -4.44 -26.74
CA TYR A 349 -9.82 -4.93 -28.09
C TYR A 349 -11.32 -4.78 -28.43
N PHE A 350 -12.20 -5.21 -27.52
CA PHE A 350 -13.65 -5.12 -27.68
C PHE A 350 -14.12 -3.67 -27.82
N LEU A 351 -13.63 -2.77 -26.96
CA LEU A 351 -14.00 -1.35 -27.01
C LEU A 351 -13.50 -0.66 -28.29
N HIS A 352 -12.35 -1.09 -28.84
CA HIS A 352 -11.77 -0.51 -30.05
C HIS A 352 -12.37 -1.01 -31.36
N ARG A 353 -12.54 -2.33 -31.49
CA ARG A 353 -12.76 -2.98 -32.81
C ARG A 353 -14.12 -3.63 -32.95
N GLU A 354 -14.71 -4.10 -31.85
CA GLU A 354 -15.95 -4.87 -31.93
C GLU A 354 -17.17 -4.00 -32.17
N ALA A 355 -18.23 -4.61 -32.70
CA ALA A 355 -19.45 -3.93 -33.14
C ALA A 355 -19.16 -2.69 -34.01
N GLY A 356 -18.18 -2.81 -34.92
CA GLY A 356 -17.78 -1.74 -35.83
C GLY A 356 -17.07 -0.56 -35.14
N GLY A 357 -16.50 -0.77 -33.96
CA GLY A 357 -15.84 0.28 -33.19
C GLY A 357 -16.79 1.27 -32.52
N ARG A 358 -18.05 0.88 -32.28
CA ARG A 358 -19.09 1.75 -31.67
C ARG A 358 -18.66 2.40 -30.35
N HIS A 359 -17.80 1.73 -29.58
CA HIS A 359 -17.34 2.16 -28.25
C HIS A 359 -16.04 2.96 -28.30
N ARG A 360 -15.39 3.05 -29.46
CA ARG A 360 -14.08 3.70 -29.61
C ARG A 360 -14.09 5.17 -29.21
N PRO A 361 -15.09 6.01 -29.57
CA PRO A 361 -15.12 7.41 -29.15
C PRO A 361 -15.21 7.58 -27.62
N ALA A 362 -16.04 6.77 -26.95
CA ALA A 362 -16.18 6.78 -25.50
C ALA A 362 -14.89 6.31 -24.81
N PHE A 363 -14.28 5.22 -25.30
CA PHE A 363 -13.00 4.75 -24.78
C PHE A 363 -11.87 5.78 -24.99
N ALA A 364 -11.83 6.45 -26.14
CA ALA A 364 -10.89 7.53 -26.42
C ALA A 364 -11.03 8.70 -25.43
N ALA A 365 -12.27 9.11 -25.12
CA ALA A 365 -12.55 10.12 -24.11
C ALA A 365 -12.09 9.69 -22.70
N TYR A 366 -12.37 8.45 -22.32
CA TYR A 366 -11.89 7.87 -21.06
C TYR A 366 -10.36 7.85 -21.00
N LEU A 367 -9.68 7.35 -22.03
CA LEU A 367 -8.23 7.28 -22.07
C LEU A 367 -7.58 8.68 -21.96
N LYS A 368 -8.15 9.70 -22.62
CA LYS A 368 -7.72 11.10 -22.45
C LYS A 368 -7.85 11.57 -21.00
N SER A 369 -8.93 11.18 -20.32
CA SER A 369 -9.13 11.47 -18.90
C SER A 369 -8.10 10.74 -18.02
N THR A 370 -7.86 9.45 -18.28
CA THR A 370 -6.91 8.63 -17.52
C THR A 370 -5.48 9.14 -17.66
N LEU A 371 -5.05 9.50 -18.88
CA LEU A 371 -3.74 10.13 -19.12
C LEU A 371 -3.64 11.54 -18.52
N ARG A 372 -4.76 12.13 -18.09
CA ARG A 372 -4.79 13.39 -17.31
C ARG A 372 -4.86 13.15 -15.80
N GLY A 373 -4.67 11.92 -15.35
CA GLY A 373 -4.73 11.54 -13.94
C GLY A 373 -6.14 11.30 -13.40
N LYS A 374 -7.15 11.16 -14.27
CA LYS A 374 -8.55 10.90 -13.90
C LYS A 374 -9.08 9.66 -14.62
N GLY A 375 -8.75 8.47 -14.12
CA GLY A 375 -9.16 7.22 -14.76
C GLY A 375 -10.07 6.34 -13.89
N ASP A 376 -10.69 6.90 -12.86
CA ASP A 376 -11.58 6.16 -11.97
C ASP A 376 -12.87 5.70 -12.67
N LEU A 377 -13.71 4.97 -11.93
CA LEU A 377 -14.99 4.48 -12.42
C LEU A 377 -15.91 5.65 -12.85
N ALA A 378 -15.88 6.77 -12.14
CA ALA A 378 -16.70 7.94 -12.47
C ALA A 378 -16.27 8.58 -13.82
N ALA A 379 -14.97 8.66 -14.09
CA ALA A 379 -14.45 9.10 -15.38
C ALA A 379 -14.86 8.13 -16.50
N PHE A 380 -14.90 6.82 -16.23
CA PHE A 380 -15.40 5.83 -17.18
C PHE A 380 -16.89 6.02 -17.48
N GLU A 381 -17.72 6.11 -16.43
CA GLU A 381 -19.17 6.33 -16.57
C GLU A 381 -19.50 7.63 -17.30
N THR A 382 -18.72 8.69 -17.04
CA THR A 382 -18.83 9.97 -17.75
C THR A 382 -18.50 9.82 -19.24
N ALA A 383 -17.41 9.13 -19.56
CA ALA A 383 -17.00 8.91 -20.95
C ALA A 383 -17.97 7.98 -21.72
N PHE A 384 -18.62 7.08 -21.00
CA PHE A 384 -19.63 6.12 -21.49
C PHE A 384 -21.06 6.55 -21.14
N GLU A 385 -21.33 7.86 -21.02
CA GLU A 385 -22.65 8.38 -20.64
C GLU A 385 -23.78 7.74 -21.47
N GLY A 386 -24.81 7.24 -20.77
CA GLY A 386 -25.95 6.54 -21.38
C GLY A 386 -25.70 5.06 -21.71
N VAL A 387 -24.50 4.54 -21.47
CA VAL A 387 -24.20 3.10 -21.54
C VAL A 387 -24.31 2.49 -20.14
N ASP A 388 -25.27 1.58 -19.96
CA ASP A 388 -25.37 0.76 -18.75
C ASP A 388 -24.15 -0.19 -18.66
N LEU A 389 -23.36 -0.05 -17.60
CA LEU A 389 -22.15 -0.84 -17.36
C LEU A 389 -22.45 -2.34 -17.30
N ALA A 390 -23.57 -2.76 -16.70
CA ALA A 390 -23.97 -4.17 -16.63
C ALA A 390 -24.32 -4.70 -18.03
N ARG A 391 -24.92 -3.87 -18.88
CA ARG A 391 -25.16 -4.21 -20.28
C ARG A 391 -23.86 -4.29 -21.08
N LEU A 392 -22.92 -3.36 -20.87
CA LEU A 392 -21.61 -3.38 -21.51
C LEU A 392 -20.84 -4.65 -21.15
N GLU A 393 -20.85 -5.03 -19.88
CA GLU A 393 -20.29 -6.28 -19.38
C GLU A 393 -20.95 -7.49 -20.04
N GLY A 394 -22.29 -7.54 -20.08
CA GLY A 394 -23.01 -8.61 -20.75
C GLY A 394 -22.63 -8.75 -22.23
N ASP A 395 -22.53 -7.63 -22.96
CA ASP A 395 -22.11 -7.62 -24.36
C ASP A 395 -20.66 -8.12 -24.54
N PHE A 396 -19.75 -7.69 -23.66
CA PHE A 396 -18.35 -8.09 -23.65
C PHE A 396 -18.18 -9.60 -23.39
N LEU A 397 -18.85 -10.13 -22.37
CA LEU A 397 -18.79 -11.54 -22.00
C LEU A 397 -19.40 -12.44 -23.08
N ASN A 398 -20.54 -12.02 -23.65
CA ASN A 398 -21.17 -12.72 -24.77
C ASN A 398 -20.29 -12.72 -26.02
N TRP A 399 -19.49 -11.68 -26.23
CA TRP A 399 -18.50 -11.64 -27.30
C TRP A 399 -17.35 -12.62 -27.05
N ILE A 400 -16.81 -12.69 -25.83
CA ILE A 400 -15.73 -13.64 -25.50
C ILE A 400 -16.21 -15.08 -25.70
N GLU A 401 -17.31 -15.45 -25.03
CA GLU A 401 -17.85 -16.81 -25.00
C GLU A 401 -19.39 -16.77 -25.12
N PRO A 402 -19.94 -17.00 -26.33
CA PRO A 402 -21.39 -16.87 -26.59
C PRO A 402 -22.29 -17.78 -25.74
N SER A 403 -21.74 -18.85 -25.14
CA SER A 403 -22.48 -19.76 -24.26
C SER A 403 -22.72 -19.20 -22.85
N VAL A 404 -22.12 -18.06 -22.48
CA VAL A 404 -22.22 -17.46 -21.13
C VAL A 404 -23.53 -16.69 -20.90
N ARG A 405 -24.49 -16.72 -21.84
CA ARG A 405 -25.77 -15.96 -21.77
C ARG A 405 -26.58 -16.11 -20.47
N GLU A 406 -26.45 -17.23 -19.76
CA GLU A 406 -27.15 -17.50 -18.50
C GLU A 406 -26.46 -16.89 -17.27
N TRP A 407 -25.17 -16.55 -17.36
CA TRP A 407 -24.46 -15.85 -16.30
C TRP A 407 -24.60 -14.35 -16.51
N ARG A 408 -25.68 -13.80 -15.96
CA ARG A 408 -25.67 -12.38 -15.60
C ARG A 408 -25.08 -12.29 -14.21
N PRO A 409 -23.91 -11.68 -14.00
CA PRO A 409 -23.59 -11.24 -12.65
C PRO A 409 -24.80 -10.46 -12.17
N LYS A 410 -25.32 -10.80 -10.98
CA LYS A 410 -26.25 -9.86 -10.32
C LYS A 410 -25.49 -8.53 -10.34
N PRO A 411 -26.07 -7.43 -10.85
CA PRO A 411 -25.41 -6.15 -10.73
C PRO A 411 -25.08 -6.02 -9.26
N THR A 412 -23.79 -6.16 -8.94
CA THR A 412 -23.29 -5.63 -7.70
C THR A 412 -23.60 -4.17 -7.91
N THR A 413 -24.62 -3.67 -7.23
CA THR A 413 -24.74 -2.24 -7.01
C THR A 413 -23.47 -1.88 -6.27
N VAL A 414 -22.41 -1.63 -7.04
CA VAL A 414 -21.39 -0.68 -6.73
C VAL A 414 -22.18 0.63 -6.76
N GLU A 415 -22.96 0.88 -5.70
CA GLU A 415 -23.26 2.24 -5.34
C GLU A 415 -21.90 2.90 -5.30
N SER A 416 -21.70 3.83 -6.22
CA SER A 416 -20.54 4.69 -6.41
C SER A 416 -19.96 5.08 -5.04
N ARG A 417 -19.07 4.23 -4.55
CA ARG A 417 -18.44 4.32 -3.24
C ARG A 417 -17.12 5.02 -3.49
N SER A 418 -17.12 6.31 -3.20
CA SER A 418 -15.98 7.22 -3.05
C SER A 418 -14.63 6.50 -2.87
N VAL A 419 -13.91 6.30 -3.98
CA VAL A 419 -12.53 5.79 -4.02
C VAL A 419 -11.52 6.96 -3.87
N GLU A 420 -11.97 8.21 -3.98
CA GLU A 420 -11.13 9.41 -3.90
C GLU A 420 -10.29 9.57 -2.62
N ALA A 421 -10.59 8.86 -1.53
CA ALA A 421 -9.88 8.99 -0.25
C ALA A 421 -8.61 8.12 -0.13
N ALA A 422 -8.41 7.10 -0.97
CA ALA A 422 -7.25 6.20 -0.88
C ALA A 422 -5.98 6.77 -1.58
N ALA A 423 -6.16 7.60 -2.60
CA ALA A 423 -5.07 8.08 -3.46
C ALA A 423 -4.13 9.14 -2.82
N ARG A 424 -4.49 9.73 -1.66
CA ARG A 424 -3.67 10.76 -1.01
C ARG A 424 -2.70 10.26 0.07
N ALA A 425 -2.76 8.98 0.45
CA ALA A 425 -2.04 8.48 1.63
C ALA A 425 -0.62 7.90 1.36
N GLY A 426 -0.19 7.82 0.09
CA GLY A 426 0.96 6.98 -0.28
C GLY A 426 2.36 7.60 -0.17
N GLU A 427 2.55 8.91 -0.36
CA GLU A 427 3.90 9.44 -0.68
C GLU A 427 4.35 10.68 0.12
N GLY A 428 3.75 10.95 1.29
CA GLY A 428 4.11 12.14 2.10
C GLY A 428 4.17 11.94 3.62
N ALA A 429 4.28 10.70 4.13
CA ALA A 429 3.96 10.38 5.53
C ALA A 429 4.96 10.87 6.60
N ALA A 430 6.01 11.62 6.24
CA ALA A 430 6.85 12.33 7.22
C ALA A 430 6.55 13.83 7.14
N GLY A 431 5.31 14.23 7.46
CA GLY A 431 4.92 15.64 7.57
C GLY A 431 3.58 16.03 6.97
N ALA A 432 2.83 15.10 6.34
CA ALA A 432 1.45 15.37 5.95
C ALA A 432 0.59 15.62 7.19
N GLU A 433 0.11 16.86 7.31
CA GLU A 433 -0.86 17.28 8.31
C GLU A 433 -2.07 16.31 8.27
N TYR A 434 -2.36 15.68 9.40
CA TYR A 434 -3.43 14.68 9.52
C TYR A 434 -4.79 15.38 9.35
N ASP A 435 -5.42 15.24 8.18
CA ASP A 435 -6.71 15.85 7.89
C ASP A 435 -7.89 15.02 8.46
N LEU A 436 -8.24 15.31 9.72
CA LEU A 436 -9.38 14.69 10.40
C LEU A 436 -10.74 15.09 9.80
N GLU A 437 -10.80 16.12 8.95
CA GLU A 437 -12.06 16.47 8.27
C GLU A 437 -12.49 15.35 7.30
N THR A 438 -11.58 14.49 6.85
CA THR A 438 -11.92 13.29 6.08
C THR A 438 -12.69 12.22 6.87
N VAL A 439 -12.65 12.27 8.22
CA VAL A 439 -13.49 11.44 9.09
C VAL A 439 -14.89 12.03 9.21
N ARG A 440 -15.00 13.37 9.20
CA ARG A 440 -16.24 14.10 9.43
C ARG A 440 -17.25 13.79 8.32
N PRO A 441 -18.45 13.32 8.67
CA PRO A 441 -19.52 13.15 7.70
C PRO A 441 -19.88 14.49 7.07
N ASP A 442 -20.12 14.49 5.76
CA ASP A 442 -20.68 15.67 5.08
C ASP A 442 -22.11 15.90 5.58
N THR A 443 -22.29 16.89 6.44
CA THR A 443 -23.59 17.33 6.95
C THR A 443 -24.34 18.20 5.93
N GLY A 444 -23.71 18.57 4.81
CA GLY A 444 -24.38 19.15 3.64
C GLY A 444 -25.16 18.11 2.83
N ASP A 445 -24.84 16.82 2.96
CA ASP A 445 -25.67 15.75 2.41
C ASP A 445 -27.01 15.67 3.15
N VAL A 446 -28.09 15.68 2.37
CA VAL A 446 -29.46 15.77 2.89
C VAL A 446 -29.82 14.56 3.77
N ASP A 447 -29.38 13.36 3.43
CA ASP A 447 -29.72 12.16 4.19
C ASP A 447 -28.94 12.08 5.51
N ASN A 448 -27.69 12.51 5.50
CA ASN A 448 -26.90 12.68 6.72
C ASN A 448 -27.52 13.73 7.65
N ALA A 449 -27.88 14.90 7.10
CA ALA A 449 -28.49 15.98 7.85
C ALA A 449 -29.83 15.57 8.48
N LEU A 450 -30.70 14.88 7.72
CA LEU A 450 -31.96 14.34 8.23
C LEU A 450 -31.73 13.35 9.38
N SER A 451 -30.79 12.42 9.22
CA SER A 451 -30.50 11.39 10.22
C SER A 451 -29.92 12.01 11.50
N LEU A 452 -28.97 12.94 11.37
CA LEU A 452 -28.38 13.67 12.49
C LEU A 452 -29.42 14.56 13.20
N ALA A 453 -30.28 15.26 12.46
CA ALA A 453 -31.34 16.09 13.03
C ALA A 453 -32.34 15.26 13.84
N VAL A 454 -32.77 14.10 13.32
CA VAL A 454 -33.64 13.18 14.06
C VAL A 454 -32.97 12.70 15.35
N TRP A 455 -31.68 12.35 15.29
CA TRP A 455 -30.91 11.98 16.48
C TRP A 455 -30.80 13.15 17.47
N HIS A 456 -30.53 14.38 17.03
CA HIS A 456 -30.56 15.57 17.87
C HIS A 456 -31.91 15.76 18.57
N VAL A 457 -33.04 15.51 17.88
CA VAL A 457 -34.35 15.53 18.52
C VAL A 457 -34.41 14.51 19.65
N VAL A 458 -33.95 13.27 19.44
CA VAL A 458 -33.89 12.20 20.48
C VAL A 458 -32.97 12.57 21.65
N GLN A 459 -31.90 13.32 21.41
CA GLN A 459 -31.00 13.83 22.46
C GLN A 459 -31.55 15.04 23.21
N GLY A 460 -32.72 15.57 22.83
CA GLY A 460 -33.30 16.75 23.47
C GLY A 460 -32.77 18.08 22.92
N LEU A 461 -32.17 18.07 21.72
CA LEU A 461 -31.56 19.21 21.02
C LEU A 461 -32.36 19.62 19.76
N PRO A 462 -33.69 19.85 19.83
CA PRO A 462 -34.48 20.12 18.63
C PRO A 462 -34.15 21.47 17.98
N GLU A 463 -33.61 22.44 18.72
CA GLU A 463 -33.11 23.69 18.14
C GLU A 463 -31.94 23.46 17.18
N GLU A 464 -30.98 22.61 17.57
CA GLU A 464 -29.82 22.25 16.73
C GLU A 464 -30.27 21.42 15.53
N ALA A 465 -31.21 20.48 15.74
CA ALA A 465 -31.84 19.74 14.65
C ALA A 465 -32.48 20.68 13.61
N ARG A 466 -33.24 21.69 14.06
CA ARG A 466 -33.87 22.66 13.16
C ARG A 466 -32.83 23.49 12.42
N GLY A 467 -31.83 24.02 13.14
CA GLY A 467 -30.78 24.84 12.54
C GLY A 467 -30.03 24.11 11.43
N LEU A 468 -29.64 22.86 11.68
CA LEU A 468 -29.01 21.99 10.69
C LEU A 468 -29.88 21.80 9.45
N LEU A 469 -31.16 21.49 9.62
CA LEU A 469 -32.08 21.28 8.50
C LEU A 469 -32.33 22.57 7.70
N GLU A 470 -32.46 23.72 8.38
CA GLU A 470 -32.64 25.03 7.74
C GLU A 470 -31.39 25.46 6.95
N GLU A 471 -30.20 25.19 7.49
CA GLU A 471 -28.92 25.44 6.81
C GLU A 471 -28.80 24.62 5.52
N VAL A 472 -29.01 23.30 5.60
CA VAL A 472 -28.95 22.41 4.43
C VAL A 472 -30.01 22.77 3.40
N ALA A 473 -31.25 23.07 3.84
CA ALA A 473 -32.31 23.51 2.94
C ALA A 473 -31.96 24.80 2.21
N SER A 474 -31.26 25.74 2.86
CA SER A 474 -30.85 27.01 2.25
C SER A 474 -29.76 26.87 1.18
N GLY A 475 -28.99 25.76 1.22
CA GLY A 475 -27.96 25.44 0.23
C GLY A 475 -28.46 24.73 -1.04
N LEU A 476 -29.71 24.26 -1.06
CA LEU A 476 -30.28 23.54 -2.21
C LEU A 476 -30.94 24.49 -3.22
N ALA A 477 -30.94 24.08 -4.50
CA ALA A 477 -31.67 24.78 -5.56
C ALA A 477 -33.20 24.69 -5.32
N GLU A 478 -33.95 25.75 -5.67
CA GLU A 478 -35.41 25.84 -5.43
C GLU A 478 -36.23 24.66 -6.00
N ASN A 479 -35.72 23.99 -7.04
CA ASN A 479 -36.36 22.86 -7.69
C ASN A 479 -35.82 21.49 -7.25
N ASP A 480 -34.96 21.42 -6.24
CA ASP A 480 -34.46 20.15 -5.72
C ASP A 480 -35.60 19.37 -5.03
N GLY A 481 -35.90 18.18 -5.53
CA GLY A 481 -36.98 17.34 -5.02
C GLY A 481 -36.85 16.97 -3.54
N ARG A 482 -35.66 17.10 -2.95
CA ARG A 482 -35.38 16.81 -1.53
C ARG A 482 -35.83 17.94 -0.59
N LEU A 483 -36.03 19.16 -1.08
CA LEU A 483 -36.53 20.30 -0.28
C LEU A 483 -37.88 19.99 0.37
N GLY A 484 -38.76 19.26 -0.32
CA GLY A 484 -40.05 18.85 0.23
C GLY A 484 -39.91 17.97 1.48
N ARG A 485 -38.94 17.05 1.49
CA ARG A 485 -38.68 16.18 2.66
C ARG A 485 -38.10 16.97 3.82
N LEU A 486 -37.16 17.89 3.56
CA LEU A 486 -36.56 18.76 4.56
C LEU A 486 -37.60 19.70 5.19
N ALA A 487 -38.44 20.35 4.38
CA ALA A 487 -39.49 21.25 4.88
C ALA A 487 -40.48 20.54 5.82
N GLN A 488 -40.84 19.29 5.50
CA GLN A 488 -41.68 18.48 6.37
C GLN A 488 -40.99 18.14 7.70
N GLU A 489 -39.69 17.83 7.68
CA GLU A 489 -38.96 17.54 8.93
C GLU A 489 -38.75 18.81 9.78
N ILE A 490 -38.40 19.94 9.16
CA ILE A 490 -38.31 21.25 9.82
C ILE A 490 -39.61 21.56 10.55
N GLU A 491 -40.76 21.32 9.91
CA GLU A 491 -42.05 21.59 10.54
C GLU A 491 -42.36 20.63 11.70
N ARG A 492 -41.98 19.35 11.60
CA ARG A 492 -42.11 18.40 12.74
C ARG A 492 -41.29 18.87 13.94
N VAL A 493 -40.05 19.27 13.71
CA VAL A 493 -39.16 19.80 14.75
C VAL A 493 -39.71 21.11 15.34
N ARG A 494 -40.20 22.03 14.51
CA ARG A 494 -40.79 23.30 14.93
C ARG A 494 -42.07 23.12 15.75
N ALA A 495 -42.95 22.23 15.32
CA ALA A 495 -44.17 21.89 16.04
C ALA A 495 -43.84 21.28 17.41
N TRP A 496 -42.80 20.45 17.50
CA TRP A 496 -42.30 19.92 18.77
C TRP A 496 -41.76 21.01 19.69
N ILE A 497 -40.89 21.90 19.21
CA ILE A 497 -40.35 23.02 19.99
C ILE A 497 -41.49 23.88 20.54
N THR A 498 -42.49 24.18 19.70
CA THR A 498 -43.66 24.98 20.08
C THR A 498 -44.46 24.30 21.19
N LEU A 499 -44.76 23.00 21.03
CA LEU A 499 -45.49 22.22 22.02
C LEU A 499 -44.73 22.12 23.35
N ARG A 500 -43.42 21.90 23.30
CA ARG A 500 -42.55 21.86 24.48
C ARG A 500 -42.59 23.18 25.25
N ASN A 501 -42.45 24.30 24.55
CA ASN A 501 -42.45 25.63 25.18
C ASN A 501 -43.83 25.97 25.77
N GLN A 502 -44.92 25.63 25.09
CA GLN A 502 -46.28 25.78 25.62
C GLN A 502 -46.49 24.95 26.89
N PHE A 503 -45.99 23.71 26.91
CA PHE A 503 -46.08 22.85 28.08
C PHE A 503 -45.26 23.40 29.27
N LEU A 504 -44.06 23.89 29.02
CA LEU A 504 -43.21 24.50 30.05
C LEU A 504 -43.83 25.78 30.63
N ALA A 505 -44.38 26.65 29.78
CA ALA A 505 -45.11 27.85 30.21
C ALA A 505 -46.35 27.48 31.03
N TRP A 506 -47.10 26.45 30.61
CA TRP A 506 -48.23 25.93 31.40
C TRP A 506 -47.79 25.40 32.77
N LEU A 507 -46.65 24.71 32.86
CA LEU A 507 -46.13 24.24 34.14
C LEU A 507 -45.75 25.41 35.06
N GLU A 508 -45.18 26.48 34.51
CA GLU A 508 -44.84 27.72 35.22
C GLU A 508 -46.10 28.42 35.74
N ASP A 509 -47.06 28.71 34.86
CA ASP A 509 -48.30 29.42 35.20
C ASP A 509 -49.11 28.72 36.29
N GLU A 510 -49.13 27.39 36.25
CA GLU A 510 -49.89 26.56 37.20
C GLU A 510 -49.06 26.11 38.42
N GLY A 511 -47.78 26.49 38.51
CA GLY A 511 -46.87 26.06 39.58
C GLY A 511 -46.73 24.53 39.68
N ARG A 512 -46.82 23.83 38.54
CA ARG A 512 -46.82 22.36 38.46
C ARG A 512 -45.40 21.81 38.48
N ARG A 513 -45.29 20.50 38.73
CA ARG A 513 -44.01 19.81 38.84
C ARG A 513 -43.58 19.20 37.51
N LEU A 514 -42.32 19.41 37.16
CA LEU A 514 -41.62 18.74 36.06
C LEU A 514 -40.83 17.54 36.60
N SER A 515 -40.88 16.41 35.90
CA SER A 515 -40.02 15.26 36.18
C SER A 515 -38.70 15.40 35.40
N ILE A 516 -37.57 15.32 36.11
CA ILE A 516 -36.22 15.45 35.53
C ILE A 516 -35.33 14.33 36.03
N ARG A 517 -34.28 13.98 35.27
CA ARG A 517 -33.26 13.03 35.69
C ARG A 517 -32.03 13.78 36.20
N SER A 518 -31.59 13.48 37.42
CA SER A 518 -30.40 14.05 38.06
C SER A 518 -29.73 12.96 38.87
N ASP A 519 -28.43 12.75 38.64
CA ASP A 519 -27.62 11.69 39.28
C ASP A 519 -28.26 10.29 39.19
N GLY A 520 -28.80 9.96 38.01
CA GLY A 520 -29.48 8.68 37.76
C GLY A 520 -30.84 8.52 38.44
N ARG A 521 -31.29 9.50 39.23
CA ARG A 521 -32.59 9.48 39.93
C ARG A 521 -33.61 10.37 39.22
N ILE A 522 -34.88 10.00 39.32
CA ILE A 522 -35.99 10.84 38.83
C ILE A 522 -36.42 11.76 39.97
N LEU A 523 -36.29 13.07 39.75
CA LEU A 523 -36.71 14.12 40.66
C LEU A 523 -37.99 14.78 40.10
N ARG A 524 -38.87 15.24 41.00
CA ARG A 524 -40.02 16.08 40.65
C ARG A 524 -39.93 17.42 41.37
N ALA A 525 -39.82 18.50 40.62
CA ALA A 525 -39.67 19.85 41.16
C ALA A 525 -40.69 20.81 40.53
N PRO A 526 -41.30 21.74 41.31
CA PRO A 526 -42.18 22.75 40.74
C PRO A 526 -41.40 23.68 39.82
N VAL A 527 -41.97 24.00 38.65
CA VAL A 527 -41.40 24.98 37.72
C VAL A 527 -41.74 26.38 38.24
N ARG A 528 -40.73 27.23 38.37
CA ARG A 528 -40.87 28.60 38.87
C ARG A 528 -40.84 29.66 37.77
N GLU A 529 -39.94 29.49 36.82
CA GLU A 529 -39.72 30.41 35.72
C GLU A 529 -39.02 29.67 34.57
N VAL A 530 -39.41 29.93 33.33
CA VAL A 530 -38.70 29.45 32.14
C VAL A 530 -38.07 30.63 31.42
N ARG A 531 -36.74 30.74 31.48
CA ARG A 531 -36.01 31.89 30.90
C ARG A 531 -34.63 31.50 30.40
N GLY A 532 -34.25 32.04 29.25
CA GLY A 532 -32.88 31.94 28.71
C GLY A 532 -32.41 30.50 28.48
N GLY A 533 -33.29 29.64 27.96
CA GLY A 533 -32.96 28.23 27.72
C GLY A 533 -32.86 27.37 28.99
N ARG A 534 -33.32 27.87 30.14
CA ARG A 534 -33.31 27.18 31.43
C ARG A 534 -34.70 27.14 32.06
N VAL A 535 -34.94 26.10 32.84
CA VAL A 535 -36.10 25.96 33.72
C VAL A 535 -35.62 26.17 35.15
N LEU A 536 -36.05 27.25 35.80
CA LEU A 536 -35.80 27.49 37.22
C LEU A 536 -36.77 26.65 38.05
N LEU A 537 -36.24 25.93 39.02
CA LEU A 537 -36.96 24.97 39.83
C LEU A 537 -37.19 25.53 41.24
N GLY A 538 -38.34 25.22 41.82
CA GLY A 538 -38.57 25.47 43.24
C GLY A 538 -37.92 24.39 44.13
N LYS A 539 -38.16 24.51 45.45
CA LYS A 539 -37.58 23.59 46.45
C LYS A 539 -37.83 22.13 46.07
N ASN A 540 -36.76 21.35 46.03
CA ASN A 540 -36.77 19.94 45.69
C ASN A 540 -35.73 19.17 46.52
N SER A 541 -35.81 17.84 46.52
CA SER A 541 -35.00 16.99 47.38
C SER A 541 -33.51 16.93 47.01
N ALA A 542 -33.12 17.39 45.82
CA ALA A 542 -31.72 17.45 45.39
C ALA A 542 -31.10 18.84 45.51
N GLY A 543 -31.88 19.86 45.93
CA GLY A 543 -31.41 21.25 45.97
C GLY A 543 -31.10 21.83 44.59
N LEU A 544 -31.57 21.22 43.50
CA LEU A 544 -31.26 21.68 42.15
C LEU A 544 -32.04 22.96 41.84
N GLU A 545 -31.34 24.06 41.58
CA GLU A 545 -31.98 25.37 41.35
C GLU A 545 -32.49 25.56 39.92
N SER A 546 -31.85 24.92 38.94
CA SER A 546 -32.23 25.02 37.53
C SER A 546 -31.70 23.86 36.70
N VAL A 547 -32.32 23.65 35.54
CA VAL A 547 -31.88 22.68 34.52
C VAL A 547 -31.93 23.34 33.13
N ARG A 548 -31.00 23.01 32.23
CA ARG A 548 -31.10 23.50 30.84
C ARG A 548 -32.23 22.77 30.15
N ILE A 549 -32.95 23.45 29.26
CA ILE A 549 -34.02 22.84 28.46
C ILE A 549 -33.46 21.68 27.62
N ALA A 550 -32.24 21.83 27.10
CA ALA A 550 -31.52 20.79 26.37
C ALA A 550 -31.21 19.53 27.20
N ASP A 551 -31.12 19.65 28.53
CA ASP A 551 -30.84 18.51 29.42
C ASP A 551 -32.13 17.78 29.86
N LEU A 552 -33.30 18.22 29.41
CA LEU A 552 -34.56 17.59 29.77
C LEU A 552 -34.72 16.25 29.07
N ASN A 553 -34.96 15.20 29.86
CA ASN A 553 -35.22 13.87 29.32
C ASN A 553 -36.59 13.83 28.61
N LEU A 554 -36.58 13.57 27.31
CA LEU A 554 -37.79 13.55 26.47
C LEU A 554 -38.83 12.53 26.96
N ASP A 555 -38.42 11.32 27.33
CA ASP A 555 -39.34 10.29 27.81
C ASP A 555 -40.12 10.80 29.03
N LEU A 556 -39.42 11.35 30.03
CA LEU A 556 -40.06 11.93 31.22
C LEU A 556 -41.00 13.09 30.87
N MET A 557 -40.55 14.01 30.01
CA MET A 557 -41.33 15.16 29.61
C MET A 557 -42.63 14.75 28.91
N VAL A 558 -42.57 13.77 27.99
CA VAL A 558 -43.77 13.27 27.33
C VAL A 558 -44.69 12.53 28.31
N ARG A 559 -44.18 11.87 29.37
CA ARG A 559 -45.05 11.28 30.42
C ARG A 559 -45.81 12.35 31.18
N ASP A 560 -45.17 13.47 31.47
CA ASP A 560 -45.82 14.56 32.19
C ASP A 560 -46.82 15.30 31.27
N MET A 561 -46.52 15.46 29.97
CA MET A 561 -47.49 15.95 28.98
C MET A 561 -48.74 15.08 28.86
N ILE A 562 -48.61 13.74 28.89
CA ILE A 562 -49.76 12.81 28.87
C ILE A 562 -50.68 13.02 30.08
N LYS A 563 -50.13 13.46 31.22
CA LYS A 563 -50.89 13.73 32.44
C LYS A 563 -51.48 15.14 32.49
N ALA A 564 -51.05 16.01 31.58
CA ALA A 564 -51.46 17.40 31.50
C ALA A 564 -52.62 17.57 30.53
N ARG A 565 -53.73 18.13 31.04
CA ARG A 565 -54.93 18.36 30.24
C ARG A 565 -54.63 19.31 29.08
N GLY A 566 -54.99 18.90 27.86
CA GLY A 566 -54.79 19.71 26.65
C GLY A 566 -53.52 19.40 25.88
N PHE A 567 -52.64 18.56 26.41
CA PHE A 567 -51.41 18.11 25.73
C PHE A 567 -51.48 16.65 25.29
N GLU A 568 -52.57 15.93 25.60
CA GLU A 568 -52.62 14.47 25.44
C GLU A 568 -52.60 13.99 23.97
N PHE A 569 -53.11 14.78 23.03
CA PHE A 569 -53.41 14.32 21.66
C PHE A 569 -52.79 15.16 20.53
N SER A 570 -51.67 15.84 20.77
CA SER A 570 -50.92 16.52 19.70
C SER A 570 -50.11 15.54 18.86
N TRP A 571 -50.17 15.65 17.52
CA TRP A 571 -49.34 14.84 16.62
C TRP A 571 -47.83 15.10 16.84
N ALA A 572 -47.45 16.32 17.24
CA ALA A 572 -46.05 16.66 17.54
C ALA A 572 -45.53 15.92 18.78
N ARG A 573 -46.39 15.64 19.77
CA ARG A 573 -46.06 14.76 20.90
C ARG A 573 -45.86 13.32 20.43
N LEU A 574 -46.71 12.85 19.52
CA LEU A 574 -46.68 11.49 18.98
C LEU A 574 -45.47 11.25 18.07
N TYR A 575 -44.99 12.28 17.36
CA TYR A 575 -43.70 12.28 16.69
C TYR A 575 -42.57 11.92 17.66
N VAL A 576 -42.49 12.58 18.82
CA VAL A 576 -41.47 12.24 19.82
C VAL A 576 -41.69 10.88 20.47
N ASP A 577 -42.95 10.49 20.79
CA ASP A 577 -43.24 9.13 21.27
C ASP A 577 -42.69 8.06 20.30
N MET A 578 -42.86 8.27 18.99
CA MET A 578 -42.33 7.38 17.95
C MET A 578 -40.79 7.36 17.96
N LEU A 579 -40.15 8.52 18.00
CA LEU A 579 -38.68 8.61 18.00
C LEU A 579 -38.03 7.93 19.20
N ILE A 580 -38.64 8.01 20.39
CA ILE A 580 -38.15 7.34 21.60
C ILE A 580 -38.63 5.88 21.73
N GLY A 581 -39.26 5.33 20.69
CA GLY A 581 -39.66 3.92 20.62
C GLY A 581 -40.82 3.52 21.51
N ARG A 582 -41.71 4.44 21.89
CA ARG A 582 -42.91 4.09 22.69
C ARG A 582 -43.96 3.41 21.85
N GLU A 583 -44.59 2.38 22.40
CA GLU A 583 -45.66 1.68 21.69
C GLU A 583 -46.93 2.52 21.53
N LYS A 584 -47.78 2.15 20.56
CA LYS A 584 -49.14 2.67 20.34
C LYS A 584 -49.22 4.15 19.96
N TRP A 585 -48.11 4.79 19.53
CA TRP A 585 -48.14 6.16 19.01
C TRP A 585 -49.05 6.27 17.76
N ASP A 586 -49.03 5.26 16.90
CA ASP A 586 -49.74 5.17 15.63
C ASP A 586 -51.27 5.19 15.79
N SER A 587 -51.77 4.46 16.79
CA SER A 587 -53.20 4.32 17.12
C SER A 587 -53.82 5.61 17.66
N LYS A 588 -52.96 6.52 18.16
CA LYS A 588 -53.36 7.80 18.76
C LYS A 588 -53.24 8.97 17.80
N LEU A 589 -52.65 8.76 16.62
CA LEU A 589 -52.54 9.80 15.61
C LEU A 589 -53.93 10.17 15.06
N PRO A 590 -54.26 11.48 14.94
CA PRO A 590 -55.52 11.91 14.36
C PRO A 590 -55.75 11.31 12.96
N LYS A 591 -56.96 10.81 12.72
CA LYS A 591 -57.40 10.37 11.39
C LYS A 591 -57.85 11.64 10.64
N ASN A 592 -57.34 11.88 9.44
CA ASN A 592 -57.58 13.08 8.61
C ASN A 592 -56.74 14.34 8.95
N ASP A 593 -55.62 14.20 9.67
CA ASP A 593 -54.64 15.30 9.81
C ASP A 593 -53.47 15.05 8.83
N PRO A 594 -53.21 15.96 7.86
CA PRO A 594 -52.15 15.77 6.88
C PRO A 594 -50.75 15.57 7.49
N SER A 595 -50.46 16.22 8.62
CA SER A 595 -49.17 16.07 9.32
C SER A 595 -49.06 14.70 9.98
N ALA A 596 -50.17 14.22 10.56
CA ALA A 596 -50.24 12.87 11.14
C ALA A 596 -50.13 11.77 10.07
N GLU A 597 -50.72 11.98 8.89
CA GLU A 597 -50.60 11.06 7.75
C GLU A 597 -49.17 11.04 7.20
N SER A 598 -48.56 12.21 7.02
CA SER A 598 -47.15 12.34 6.61
C SER A 598 -46.20 11.68 7.60
N LEU A 599 -46.42 11.87 8.91
CA LEU A 599 -45.63 11.21 9.95
C LEU A 599 -45.77 9.68 9.87
N ARG A 600 -46.99 9.16 9.70
CA ARG A 600 -47.24 7.72 9.58
C ARG A 600 -46.54 7.12 8.35
N ALA A 601 -46.51 7.85 7.24
CA ALA A 601 -45.83 7.40 6.02
C ALA A 601 -44.30 7.27 6.21
N HIS A 602 -43.69 8.17 6.99
CA HIS A 602 -42.25 8.16 7.26
C HIS A 602 -41.86 7.38 8.53
N ALA A 603 -42.82 6.92 9.34
CA ALA A 603 -42.52 6.19 10.56
C ALA A 603 -41.55 4.99 10.40
N PRO A 604 -41.65 4.17 9.33
CA PRO A 604 -40.77 3.01 9.16
C PRO A 604 -39.28 3.34 8.97
N GLU A 605 -38.91 4.56 8.52
CA GLU A 605 -37.50 4.93 8.30
C GLU A 605 -36.79 5.41 9.57
N TYR A 606 -37.51 5.87 10.60
CA TYR A 606 -36.86 6.53 11.75
C TYR A 606 -35.94 5.65 12.59
N PRO A 607 -36.22 4.36 12.85
CA PRO A 607 -35.29 3.53 13.62
C PRO A 607 -33.89 3.50 12.99
N GLU A 608 -33.81 3.37 11.66
CA GLU A 608 -32.52 3.38 10.96
C GLU A 608 -31.93 4.79 10.91
N ARG A 609 -32.74 5.85 10.71
CA ARG A 609 -32.24 7.23 10.75
C ARG A 609 -31.68 7.63 12.12
N ILE A 610 -32.28 7.16 13.22
CA ILE A 610 -31.75 7.39 14.57
C ILE A 610 -30.40 6.71 14.74
N ALA A 611 -30.29 5.44 14.31
CA ALA A 611 -29.03 4.70 14.38
C ALA A 611 -27.94 5.34 13.50
N GLU A 612 -28.26 5.77 12.28
CA GLU A 612 -27.32 6.46 11.41
C GLU A 612 -26.94 7.84 11.96
N GLY A 613 -27.89 8.59 12.51
CA GLY A 613 -27.63 9.88 13.16
C GLY A 613 -26.68 9.77 14.36
N GLU A 614 -26.81 8.71 15.16
CA GLU A 614 -25.87 8.41 16.25
C GLU A 614 -24.46 8.16 15.71
N ARG A 615 -24.32 7.38 14.63
CA ARG A 615 -23.02 7.13 14.00
C ARG A 615 -22.42 8.42 13.43
N ILE A 616 -23.22 9.27 12.79
CA ILE A 616 -22.77 10.57 12.28
C ILE A 616 -22.23 11.44 13.42
N ALA A 617 -22.95 11.52 14.54
CA ALA A 617 -22.53 12.28 15.69
C ALA A 617 -21.22 11.74 16.30
N ARG A 618 -21.09 10.42 16.40
CA ARG A 618 -19.87 9.75 16.88
C ARG A 618 -18.67 9.97 15.96
N LEU A 619 -18.88 9.94 14.64
CA LEU A 619 -17.85 10.30 13.65
C LEU A 619 -17.43 11.76 13.74
N GLY A 620 -18.39 12.69 13.94
CA GLY A 620 -18.09 14.09 14.21
C GLY A 620 -17.26 14.26 15.48
N ALA A 621 -17.64 13.60 16.57
CA ALA A 621 -16.89 13.60 17.83
C ALA A 621 -15.47 13.02 17.67
N LEU A 622 -15.29 12.00 16.82
CA LEU A 622 -13.99 11.43 16.50
C LEU A 622 -13.12 12.41 15.70
N ALA A 623 -13.70 13.15 14.76
CA ALA A 623 -13.01 14.19 13.99
C ALA A 623 -12.62 15.40 14.87
N ASP A 624 -13.44 15.73 15.86
CA ASP A 624 -13.20 16.81 16.83
C ASP A 624 -12.29 16.39 17.99
N ALA A 625 -11.96 15.10 18.11
CA ALA A 625 -11.13 14.61 19.20
C ALA A 625 -9.70 15.15 19.08
N PRO A 626 -9.10 15.68 20.16
CA PRO A 626 -7.70 16.05 20.13
C PRO A 626 -6.82 14.80 19.90
N PRO A 627 -5.61 14.97 19.34
CA PRO A 627 -4.62 13.90 19.31
C PRO A 627 -4.44 13.26 20.69
N PRO A 628 -4.27 11.93 20.78
CA PRO A 628 -4.16 11.25 22.06
C PRO A 628 -2.89 11.68 22.81
N GLU A 629 -3.07 12.30 23.97
CA GLU A 629 -1.96 12.76 24.81
C GLU A 629 -1.28 11.62 25.59
N ASN A 630 -1.98 10.49 25.75
CA ASN A 630 -1.51 9.34 26.51
C ASN A 630 -2.14 8.01 26.03
N PRO A 631 -1.58 6.85 26.41
CA PRO A 631 -2.09 5.54 25.97
C PRO A 631 -3.55 5.27 26.30
N ALA A 632 -4.05 5.79 27.42
CA ALA A 632 -5.45 5.59 27.81
C ALA A 632 -6.41 6.33 26.87
N SER A 633 -6.09 7.59 26.52
CA SER A 633 -6.84 8.34 25.49
C SER A 633 -6.74 7.69 24.11
N ALA A 634 -5.56 7.19 23.72
CA ALA A 634 -5.39 6.47 22.47
C ALA A 634 -6.23 5.19 22.40
N ARG A 635 -6.27 4.42 23.49
CA ARG A 635 -7.10 3.21 23.59
C ARG A 635 -8.58 3.52 23.49
N ALA A 636 -9.05 4.57 24.17
CA ALA A 636 -10.44 5.00 24.09
C ALA A 636 -10.86 5.36 22.65
N LEU A 637 -9.98 6.03 21.89
CA LEU A 637 -10.23 6.33 20.48
C LEU A 637 -10.22 5.08 19.60
N ILE A 638 -9.31 4.12 19.85
CA ILE A 638 -9.30 2.82 19.16
C ILE A 638 -10.60 2.05 19.42
N ASP A 639 -11.06 2.00 20.67
CA ASP A 639 -12.29 1.32 21.06
C ASP A 639 -13.51 1.97 20.39
N GLU A 640 -13.53 3.31 20.30
CA GLU A 640 -14.56 4.07 19.60
C GLU A 640 -14.57 3.78 18.09
N MET A 641 -13.40 3.76 17.45
CA MET A 641 -13.24 3.36 16.05
C MET A 641 -13.68 1.91 15.82
N ALA A 642 -13.32 0.98 16.72
CA ALA A 642 -13.71 -0.42 16.63
C ALA A 642 -15.24 -0.58 16.70
N ALA A 643 -15.88 0.16 17.62
CA ALA A 643 -17.33 0.17 17.76
C ALA A 643 -18.04 0.73 16.51
N LEU A 644 -17.49 1.76 15.86
CA LEU A 644 -17.99 2.25 14.58
C LEU A 644 -17.77 1.22 13.47
N LEU A 645 -16.57 0.64 13.36
CA LEU A 645 -16.22 -0.33 12.32
C LEU A 645 -17.03 -1.63 12.40
N ALA A 646 -17.51 -2.02 13.57
CA ALA A 646 -18.45 -3.14 13.73
C ALA A 646 -19.76 -2.93 12.95
N ASP A 647 -20.18 -1.67 12.75
CA ASP A 647 -21.36 -1.26 12.00
C ASP A 647 -21.08 -0.93 10.53
N ARG A 648 -19.82 -1.05 10.06
CA ARG A 648 -19.41 -0.73 8.67
C ARG A 648 -20.26 -1.41 7.60
N GLY A 649 -20.74 -2.63 7.86
CA GLY A 649 -21.60 -3.37 6.92
C GLY A 649 -23.04 -2.83 6.81
N ARG A 650 -23.48 -2.04 7.80
CA ARG A 650 -24.85 -1.51 7.92
C ARG A 650 -24.94 -0.01 7.65
N SER A 651 -23.84 0.72 7.83
CA SER A 651 -23.78 2.17 7.72
C SER A 651 -22.91 2.64 6.56
N ARG A 652 -23.48 3.47 5.67
CA ARG A 652 -22.75 4.02 4.53
C ARG A 652 -21.80 5.11 4.97
N VAL A 653 -22.19 5.94 5.95
CA VAL A 653 -21.33 7.01 6.44
C VAL A 653 -20.06 6.46 7.08
N VAL A 654 -20.18 5.43 7.93
CA VAL A 654 -19.01 4.77 8.53
C VAL A 654 -18.12 4.17 7.45
N ALA A 655 -18.70 3.50 6.45
CA ALA A 655 -17.93 2.89 5.36
C ALA A 655 -17.11 3.91 4.55
N ARG A 656 -17.62 5.14 4.38
CA ARG A 656 -16.90 6.24 3.71
C ARG A 656 -15.79 6.83 4.60
N SER A 657 -16.01 6.93 5.91
CA SER A 657 -15.04 7.49 6.86
C SER A 657 -13.87 6.54 7.20
N VAL A 658 -13.91 5.26 6.82
CA VAL A 658 -12.84 4.27 7.13
C VAL A 658 -11.46 4.74 6.69
N ALA A 659 -11.35 5.34 5.50
CA ALA A 659 -10.08 5.84 4.98
C ALA A 659 -9.54 6.98 5.85
N GLY A 660 -10.42 7.93 6.24
CA GLY A 660 -10.07 9.04 7.15
C GLY A 660 -9.73 8.60 8.57
N MET A 661 -10.25 7.45 9.05
CA MET A 661 -9.92 6.91 10.37
C MET A 661 -8.50 6.34 10.44
N ARG A 662 -7.94 5.83 9.34
CA ARG A 662 -6.64 5.13 9.36
C ARG A 662 -5.48 5.96 9.91
N PRO A 663 -5.31 7.25 9.51
CA PRO A 663 -4.24 8.07 10.07
C PRO A 663 -4.40 8.30 11.58
N LEU A 664 -5.62 8.56 12.06
CA LEU A 664 -5.89 8.69 13.50
C LEU A 664 -5.66 7.38 14.25
N ALA A 665 -6.13 6.26 13.69
CA ALA A 665 -5.89 4.93 14.23
C ALA A 665 -4.40 4.63 14.34
N ARG A 666 -3.60 5.04 13.35
CA ARG A 666 -2.15 4.84 13.35
C ARG A 666 -1.49 5.64 14.46
N LEU A 667 -1.85 6.92 14.59
CA LEU A 667 -1.37 7.77 15.68
C LEU A 667 -1.74 7.18 17.06
N CYS A 668 -2.96 6.67 17.22
CA CYS A 668 -3.38 6.01 18.44
C CYS A 668 -2.60 4.72 18.69
N ALA A 669 -2.41 3.89 17.67
CA ALA A 669 -1.69 2.63 17.76
C ALA A 669 -0.21 2.85 18.12
N GLU A 670 0.44 3.84 17.49
CA GLU A 670 1.81 4.26 17.82
C GLU A 670 1.91 4.79 19.26
N SER A 671 0.96 5.62 19.69
CA SER A 671 0.91 6.14 21.07
C SER A 671 0.75 5.03 22.11
N VAL A 672 -0.11 4.04 21.85
CA VAL A 672 -0.23 2.83 22.69
C VAL A 672 1.10 2.06 22.69
N SER A 673 1.63 1.71 21.52
CA SER A 673 2.87 0.93 21.38
C SER A 673 4.07 1.60 22.04
N ALA A 674 4.20 2.92 21.98
CA ALA A 674 5.31 3.66 22.55
C ALA A 674 5.48 3.44 24.07
N HIS A 675 4.39 3.13 24.77
CA HIS A 675 4.37 2.99 26.23
C HIS A 675 4.27 1.54 26.72
N LEU A 676 4.09 0.57 25.81
CA LEU A 676 4.02 -0.83 26.20
C LEU A 676 5.40 -1.38 26.55
N PRO A 677 5.51 -2.18 27.63
CA PRO A 677 6.73 -2.91 27.92
C PRO A 677 6.90 -4.05 26.91
N LEU A 678 8.15 -4.47 26.67
CA LEU A 678 8.47 -5.51 25.68
C LEU A 678 7.67 -6.83 25.84
N PRO A 679 7.38 -7.34 27.06
CA PRO A 679 6.55 -8.53 27.24
C PRO A 679 5.10 -8.42 26.78
N GLU A 680 4.60 -7.20 26.57
CA GLU A 680 3.24 -6.97 26.05
C GLU A 680 3.23 -6.79 24.52
N MET A 681 4.39 -6.54 23.90
CA MET A 681 4.50 -6.32 22.45
C MET A 681 4.85 -7.57 21.65
N LEU A 682 5.40 -8.60 22.30
CA LEU A 682 5.74 -9.89 21.69
C LEU A 682 4.79 -10.98 22.20
N ALA A 683 4.41 -11.89 21.32
CA ALA A 683 3.61 -13.06 21.70
C ALA A 683 4.44 -14.11 22.45
N GLY A 684 5.76 -14.16 22.23
CA GLY A 684 6.68 -14.98 23.01
C GLY A 684 6.78 -14.53 24.48
N ARG A 685 7.05 -15.46 25.40
CA ARG A 685 7.26 -15.11 26.81
C ARG A 685 8.59 -14.40 26.99
N VAL A 686 8.54 -13.09 27.23
CA VAL A 686 9.72 -12.25 27.45
C VAL A 686 10.09 -12.19 28.93
N ARG A 687 11.38 -12.35 29.23
CA ARG A 687 11.98 -12.09 30.52
C ARG A 687 13.19 -11.17 30.36
N GLU A 688 13.16 -10.02 31.00
CA GLU A 688 14.32 -9.13 31.06
C GLU A 688 15.36 -9.70 32.03
N LEU A 689 16.63 -9.73 31.59
CA LEU A 689 17.75 -10.31 32.35
C LEU A 689 18.66 -9.23 32.98
N GLY A 690 18.40 -7.95 32.73
CA GLY A 690 19.28 -6.82 33.09
C GLY A 690 20.21 -6.41 31.95
N ASP A 691 20.80 -5.22 32.04
CA ASP A 691 21.79 -4.69 31.07
C ASP A 691 21.36 -4.71 29.59
N GLY A 692 20.05 -4.56 29.33
CA GLY A 692 19.49 -4.64 27.97
C GLY A 692 19.39 -6.07 27.41
N ARG A 693 19.75 -7.09 28.20
CA ARG A 693 19.60 -8.50 27.83
C ARG A 693 18.18 -8.98 28.05
N VAL A 694 17.70 -9.74 27.08
CA VAL A 694 16.35 -10.31 27.09
C VAL A 694 16.40 -11.79 26.79
N ARG A 695 15.45 -12.54 27.37
CA ARG A 695 15.16 -13.92 27.02
C ARG A 695 13.73 -14.01 26.50
N VAL A 696 13.56 -14.51 25.28
CA VAL A 696 12.25 -14.72 24.67
C VAL A 696 12.03 -16.20 24.44
N ARG A 697 10.93 -16.76 24.97
CA ARG A 697 10.60 -18.18 24.88
C ARG A 697 9.30 -18.39 24.10
N TYR A 698 9.38 -19.22 23.06
CA TYR A 698 8.26 -19.69 22.24
C TYR A 698 8.01 -21.16 22.56
N GLU A 699 6.82 -21.46 23.06
CA GLU A 699 6.37 -22.83 23.36
C GLU A 699 5.36 -23.33 22.33
N TRP A 700 5.05 -22.50 21.32
CA TRP A 700 4.12 -22.74 20.23
C TRP A 700 2.76 -23.26 20.72
N GLN A 701 2.21 -22.55 21.71
CA GLN A 701 0.89 -22.85 22.27
C GLN A 701 -0.23 -22.09 21.53
N SER A 702 0.10 -20.95 20.92
CA SER A 702 -0.82 -20.14 20.10
C SER A 702 -0.25 -19.84 18.72
N GLN A 703 -1.13 -19.76 17.71
CA GLN A 703 -0.77 -19.24 16.38
C GLN A 703 -0.26 -17.79 16.45
N ASP A 704 -0.60 -17.05 17.50
CA ASP A 704 -0.14 -15.68 17.71
C ASP A 704 1.37 -15.58 17.91
N GLU A 705 2.02 -16.65 18.40
CA GLU A 705 3.48 -16.71 18.54
C GLU A 705 4.21 -16.57 17.19
N LEU A 706 3.55 -16.91 16.07
CA LEU A 706 4.11 -16.67 14.73
C LEU A 706 4.08 -15.21 14.31
N ARG A 707 3.28 -14.35 14.97
CA ARG A 707 3.18 -12.90 14.63
C ARG A 707 4.49 -12.16 14.91
N ASP A 708 5.34 -12.70 15.77
CA ASP A 708 6.68 -12.16 16.06
C ASP A 708 7.68 -12.43 14.93
N PHE A 709 7.26 -13.12 13.86
CA PHE A 709 8.10 -13.49 12.74
C PHE A 709 7.54 -12.99 11.39
N ALA A 710 8.38 -12.29 10.62
CA ALA A 710 8.10 -11.79 9.28
C ALA A 710 8.50 -12.82 8.22
N PRO A 711 7.61 -13.21 7.28
CA PRO A 711 7.98 -14.14 6.22
C PRO A 711 8.95 -13.51 5.20
N PHE A 712 9.86 -14.29 4.64
CA PHE A 712 10.70 -13.92 3.50
C PHE A 712 10.96 -15.11 2.56
N ASP A 713 11.21 -14.84 1.28
CA ASP A 713 11.19 -15.89 0.24
C ASP A 713 12.57 -16.46 -0.11
N ARG A 714 13.65 -15.73 0.19
CA ARG A 714 15.01 -16.11 -0.23
C ARG A 714 16.06 -15.79 0.82
N LEU A 715 16.98 -16.71 1.00
CA LEU A 715 18.18 -16.53 1.80
C LEU A 715 19.40 -16.42 0.87
N PRO A 716 20.02 -15.23 0.72
CA PRO A 716 21.15 -15.03 -0.17
C PRO A 716 22.27 -16.05 0.04
N GLY A 717 22.77 -16.61 -1.07
CA GLY A 717 23.88 -17.57 -1.06
C GLY A 717 23.52 -19.01 -0.64
N ILE A 718 22.26 -19.27 -0.26
CA ILE A 718 21.75 -20.64 -0.12
C ILE A 718 20.92 -20.95 -1.37
N ALA A 719 21.40 -21.87 -2.20
CA ALA A 719 20.68 -22.30 -3.39
C ALA A 719 19.35 -22.93 -2.98
N SER A 720 18.24 -22.39 -3.49
CA SER A 720 16.93 -23.01 -3.35
C SER A 720 16.87 -24.29 -4.18
N SER A 721 16.39 -25.39 -3.60
CA SER A 721 16.10 -26.56 -4.40
C SER A 721 14.88 -26.27 -5.30
N ALA A 722 15.01 -26.48 -6.61
CA ALA A 722 13.88 -26.37 -7.53
C ALA A 722 12.80 -27.47 -7.31
N ALA A 723 13.02 -28.37 -6.35
CA ALA A 723 12.24 -29.59 -6.14
C ALA A 723 11.25 -29.50 -4.97
N SER A 724 11.28 -28.44 -4.16
CA SER A 724 10.35 -28.31 -3.02
C SER A 724 8.93 -27.96 -3.48
N PRO A 725 7.89 -28.66 -2.97
CA PRO A 725 6.49 -28.42 -3.33
C PRO A 725 6.01 -27.02 -2.89
N SER A 726 4.81 -26.63 -3.35
CA SER A 726 4.20 -25.32 -3.06
C SER A 726 4.18 -25.01 -1.56
N VAL A 727 4.46 -23.75 -1.22
CA VAL A 727 4.57 -23.21 0.15
C VAL A 727 3.38 -23.66 1.02
N HIS A 728 3.64 -24.41 2.09
CA HIS A 728 2.63 -24.66 3.11
C HIS A 728 2.59 -23.51 4.11
N VAL A 729 1.38 -23.15 4.57
CA VAL A 729 1.21 -22.15 5.62
C VAL A 729 1.74 -22.75 6.94
N PRO A 730 2.65 -22.06 7.67
CA PRO A 730 3.10 -22.52 8.98
C PRO A 730 1.89 -22.70 9.91
N SER A 731 1.89 -23.76 10.69
CA SER A 731 0.83 -24.01 11.68
C SER A 731 1.43 -24.24 13.05
N VAL A 732 0.80 -23.67 14.06
CA VAL A 732 1.13 -23.89 15.47
C VAL A 732 0.06 -24.77 16.10
N GLY A 733 0.48 -25.77 16.86
CA GLY A 733 -0.45 -26.58 17.64
C GLY A 733 0.24 -27.72 18.37
N ALA A 734 -0.33 -28.13 19.51
CA ALA A 734 0.26 -29.16 20.38
C ALA A 734 1.71 -28.86 20.79
N GLY A 735 2.04 -27.58 21.04
CA GLY A 735 3.35 -27.15 21.51
C GLY A 735 4.47 -27.22 20.48
N VAL A 736 4.14 -27.26 19.17
CA VAL A 736 5.13 -27.26 18.09
C VAL A 736 4.71 -26.35 16.93
N LEU A 737 5.70 -25.73 16.30
CA LEU A 737 5.60 -25.09 15.00
C LEU A 737 5.86 -26.11 13.90
N ARG A 738 4.90 -26.25 12.99
CA ARG A 738 4.91 -27.18 11.86
C ARG A 738 5.10 -26.45 10.54
N PHE A 739 6.08 -26.89 9.75
CA PHE A 739 6.36 -26.28 8.45
C PHE A 739 6.74 -27.30 7.37
N GLY A 740 6.39 -27.01 6.11
CA GLY A 740 6.83 -27.75 4.92
C GLY A 740 6.87 -26.83 3.69
N GLY A 741 7.70 -27.18 2.70
CA GLY A 741 7.96 -26.37 1.51
C GLY A 741 9.16 -25.44 1.71
N GLN A 742 9.16 -24.32 0.97
CA GLN A 742 10.25 -23.35 0.96
C GLN A 742 9.81 -21.98 1.45
N ARG A 743 10.26 -21.55 2.64
CA ARG A 743 10.03 -20.20 3.18
C ARG A 743 10.96 -19.89 4.35
N GLY A 744 11.26 -18.61 4.53
CA GLY A 744 11.93 -18.08 5.72
C GLY A 744 11.00 -17.26 6.60
N PHE A 745 11.36 -17.15 7.89
CA PHE A 745 10.67 -16.37 8.91
C PHE A 745 11.70 -15.62 9.76
N ARG A 746 11.75 -14.28 9.68
CA ARG A 746 12.66 -13.44 10.47
C ARG A 746 11.97 -12.95 11.72
N HIS A 747 12.57 -13.20 12.86
CA HIS A 747 12.15 -12.65 14.12
C HIS A 747 12.30 -11.11 14.10
N ARG A 748 11.34 -10.39 14.69
CA ARG A 748 11.35 -8.90 14.69
C ARG A 748 12.43 -8.29 15.58
N LEU A 749 12.81 -8.99 16.65
CA LEU A 749 13.92 -8.61 17.53
C LEU A 749 15.27 -8.83 16.85
N ARG A 750 16.07 -7.77 16.76
CA ARG A 750 17.51 -7.85 16.47
C ARG A 750 18.29 -7.91 17.79
N LEU A 751 19.29 -8.78 17.82
CA LEU A 751 20.12 -9.02 19.00
C LEU A 751 21.59 -8.77 18.66
N GLU A 752 22.32 -8.26 19.64
CA GLU A 752 23.77 -8.15 19.65
C GLU A 752 24.37 -9.31 20.45
N GLY A 753 25.56 -9.75 20.03
CA GLY A 753 26.36 -10.71 20.75
C GLY A 753 26.86 -10.15 22.09
N PRO A 754 27.10 -11.00 23.10
CA PRO A 754 26.91 -12.45 23.08
C PRO A 754 25.43 -12.85 23.12
N MET A 755 25.05 -13.82 22.27
CA MET A 755 23.68 -14.33 22.18
C MET A 755 23.64 -15.85 21.97
N SER A 756 22.53 -16.46 22.35
CA SER A 756 22.24 -17.87 22.09
C SER A 756 20.79 -18.08 21.66
N ALA A 757 20.57 -19.12 20.86
CA ALA A 757 19.26 -19.58 20.45
C ALA A 757 19.21 -21.10 20.59
N SER A 758 18.43 -21.59 21.55
CA SER A 758 18.22 -23.02 21.78
C SER A 758 16.85 -23.43 21.27
N TYR A 759 16.75 -24.55 20.57
CA TYR A 759 15.49 -25.06 20.07
C TYR A 759 15.45 -26.59 19.96
N THR A 760 14.24 -27.15 19.96
CA THR A 760 14.04 -28.57 19.66
C THR A 760 13.55 -28.75 18.22
N VAL A 761 14.11 -29.70 17.47
CA VAL A 761 13.65 -30.04 16.11
C VAL A 761 13.35 -31.53 15.99
N ARG A 762 12.29 -31.88 15.26
CA ARG A 762 11.87 -33.26 14.98
C ARG A 762 11.42 -33.42 13.53
N TYR A 763 11.78 -34.56 12.93
CA TYR A 763 11.39 -34.96 11.58
C TYR A 763 10.37 -36.11 11.65
N PRO A 764 9.05 -35.85 11.68
CA PRO A 764 8.02 -36.86 11.90
C PRO A 764 7.85 -37.85 10.75
N GLN A 765 8.22 -37.47 9.52
CA GLN A 765 8.01 -38.25 8.30
C GLN A 765 9.34 -38.50 7.58
N GLY A 766 9.42 -39.63 6.87
CA GLY A 766 10.59 -39.99 6.06
C GLY A 766 10.72 -39.17 4.79
N GLY A 767 11.90 -39.26 4.18
CA GLY A 767 12.37 -38.39 3.09
C GLY A 767 13.57 -37.59 3.56
N ALA A 768 14.57 -37.38 2.68
CA ALA A 768 15.71 -36.55 3.04
C ALA A 768 15.21 -35.10 3.19
N PRO A 769 15.22 -34.50 4.40
CA PRO A 769 14.97 -33.07 4.51
C PRO A 769 16.08 -32.39 3.73
N LEU A 770 15.70 -31.63 2.70
CA LEU A 770 16.66 -30.91 1.88
C LEU A 770 17.37 -29.87 2.75
N TYR A 771 16.61 -29.11 3.54
CA TYR A 771 17.17 -28.09 4.41
C TYR A 771 16.16 -27.56 5.46
N SER A 772 16.58 -27.44 6.71
CA SER A 772 15.91 -26.64 7.75
C SER A 772 16.99 -26.01 8.62
N ALA A 773 16.86 -24.74 8.97
CA ALA A 773 17.91 -24.02 9.67
C ALA A 773 17.34 -22.96 10.61
N LEU A 774 18.07 -22.72 11.70
CA LEU A 774 17.96 -21.50 12.50
C LEU A 774 19.23 -20.68 12.26
N GLY A 775 19.07 -19.40 11.97
CA GLY A 775 20.19 -18.50 11.72
C GLY A 775 20.09 -17.19 12.46
N VAL A 776 21.23 -16.49 12.48
CA VAL A 776 21.39 -15.14 13.00
C VAL A 776 22.20 -14.33 11.99
N GLY A 777 21.76 -13.10 11.69
CA GLY A 777 22.58 -12.17 10.93
C GLY A 777 21.77 -11.15 10.12
N GLU A 778 22.43 -10.53 9.15
CA GLU A 778 21.81 -9.65 8.17
C GLU A 778 21.54 -10.48 6.92
N ALA A 779 20.40 -11.17 6.90
CA ALA A 779 20.03 -12.08 5.82
C ALA A 779 20.13 -11.40 4.44
N ASP A 780 19.66 -10.15 4.31
CA ASP A 780 19.70 -9.40 3.05
C ASP A 780 21.12 -8.98 2.62
N ALA A 781 22.04 -8.83 3.56
CA ALA A 781 23.44 -8.52 3.28
C ALA A 781 24.28 -9.79 2.99
N GLY A 782 23.70 -10.98 3.18
CA GLY A 782 24.41 -12.26 3.07
C GLY A 782 25.42 -12.52 4.19
N LYS A 783 25.34 -11.77 5.30
CA LYS A 783 26.16 -11.98 6.50
C LYS A 783 25.36 -12.80 7.51
N ILE A 784 25.52 -14.11 7.48
CA ILE A 784 24.70 -15.02 8.29
C ILE A 784 25.51 -16.13 8.96
N VAL A 785 25.10 -16.48 10.16
CA VAL A 785 25.51 -17.67 10.90
C VAL A 785 24.31 -18.60 10.98
N LEU A 786 24.47 -19.87 10.62
CA LEU A 786 23.38 -20.83 10.49
C LEU A 786 23.71 -22.13 11.20
N CYS A 787 22.77 -22.61 12.01
CA CYS A 787 22.66 -24.00 12.40
C CYS A 787 21.68 -24.70 11.45
N SER A 788 22.21 -25.52 10.54
CA SER A 788 21.42 -26.31 9.59
C SER A 788 21.24 -27.76 10.04
N THR A 789 20.10 -28.32 9.69
CA THR A 789 19.63 -29.69 9.99
C THR A 789 19.75 -30.04 11.47
N ILE A 790 20.78 -30.80 11.85
CA ILE A 790 20.98 -31.35 13.19
C ILE A 790 22.42 -31.19 13.69
N GLY A 791 23.03 -30.02 13.44
CA GLY A 791 24.33 -29.68 14.03
C GLY A 791 25.34 -29.04 13.07
N SER A 792 25.03 -28.98 11.77
CA SER A 792 25.94 -28.37 10.80
C SER A 792 25.97 -26.86 10.96
N LEU A 793 27.16 -26.29 11.07
CA LEU A 793 27.37 -24.85 11.27
C LEU A 793 27.94 -24.22 10.00
N ILE A 794 27.30 -23.14 9.55
CA ILE A 794 27.72 -22.36 8.39
C ILE A 794 27.86 -20.90 8.79
N VAL A 795 28.99 -20.28 8.46
CA VAL A 795 29.26 -18.85 8.61
C VAL A 795 29.50 -18.27 7.22
N MET A 796 28.69 -17.30 6.82
CA MET A 796 28.77 -16.63 5.52
C MET A 796 29.01 -15.14 5.71
N ASP A 797 30.00 -14.62 4.99
CA ASP A 797 30.25 -13.19 4.86
C ASP A 797 29.60 -12.63 3.58
N ALA A 798 29.49 -11.30 3.51
CA ALA A 798 28.82 -10.58 2.42
C ALA A 798 29.26 -11.10 1.04
N ARG A 799 28.28 -11.37 0.16
CA ARG A 799 28.45 -11.83 -1.24
C ARG A 799 29.05 -13.24 -1.42
N GLY A 800 29.04 -14.10 -0.40
CA GLY A 800 29.29 -15.54 -0.55
C GLY A 800 30.74 -15.96 -0.83
N ALA A 801 31.68 -15.02 -0.88
CA ALA A 801 33.09 -15.27 -1.21
C ALA A 801 33.89 -15.97 -0.09
N GLY A 802 33.28 -16.29 1.05
CA GLY A 802 33.96 -16.83 2.23
C GLY A 802 33.12 -17.76 3.10
N ALA A 803 32.16 -18.51 2.53
CA ALA A 803 31.36 -19.45 3.32
C ALA A 803 32.24 -20.51 3.99
N ARG A 804 32.29 -20.49 5.32
CA ARG A 804 32.95 -21.51 6.15
C ARG A 804 31.89 -22.46 6.67
N ARG A 805 32.15 -23.76 6.58
CA ARG A 805 31.16 -24.80 6.93
C ARG A 805 31.83 -25.96 7.66
N ILE A 806 31.17 -26.43 8.71
CA ILE A 806 31.44 -27.72 9.34
C ILE A 806 30.19 -28.58 9.18
N ASP A 807 30.34 -29.65 8.42
CA ASP A 807 29.32 -30.68 8.25
C ASP A 807 29.44 -31.73 9.36
N ASP A 808 28.73 -31.53 10.48
CA ASP A 808 28.39 -32.62 11.39
C ASP A 808 26.90 -32.95 11.24
N ALA A 809 26.60 -33.77 10.24
CA ALA A 809 25.25 -34.19 9.91
C ALA A 809 24.94 -35.60 10.40
N GLY A 810 25.56 -36.06 11.51
CA GLY A 810 25.33 -37.40 12.09
C GLY A 810 23.89 -37.84 11.86
N GLY A 811 23.65 -38.99 11.22
CA GLY A 811 22.42 -39.23 10.45
C GLY A 811 21.10 -38.89 11.15
N ILE A 812 20.16 -38.28 10.42
CA ILE A 812 18.84 -37.92 10.96
C ILE A 812 18.04 -39.20 11.26
N GLU A 813 17.91 -39.54 12.53
CA GLU A 813 16.91 -40.50 13.04
C GLU A 813 15.52 -39.86 13.01
N LEU A 814 14.60 -40.44 12.24
CA LEU A 814 13.22 -39.98 12.14
C LEU A 814 12.50 -40.09 13.50
N LYS A 815 11.58 -39.16 13.77
CA LYS A 815 10.78 -39.06 15.00
C LYS A 815 11.57 -38.80 16.29
N ARG A 816 12.91 -38.88 16.28
CA ARG A 816 13.75 -38.37 17.37
C ARG A 816 13.68 -36.84 17.39
N ALA A 817 13.55 -36.30 18.59
CA ALA A 817 13.71 -34.87 18.83
C ALA A 817 15.19 -34.59 19.16
N TYR A 818 15.74 -33.55 18.56
CA TYR A 818 17.11 -33.08 18.81
C TYR A 818 17.05 -31.74 19.52
N SER A 819 17.83 -31.57 20.59
CA SER A 819 18.03 -30.28 21.23
C SER A 819 19.23 -29.59 20.58
N LEU A 820 19.03 -28.45 19.95
CA LEU A 820 20.08 -27.69 19.28
C LEU A 820 20.26 -26.34 19.97
N GLU A 821 21.51 -25.88 20.10
CA GLU A 821 21.83 -24.55 20.60
C GLU A 821 22.86 -23.89 19.70
N LEU A 822 22.50 -22.76 19.09
CA LEU A 822 23.40 -21.90 18.35
C LEU A 822 23.85 -20.77 19.28
N THR A 823 25.16 -20.64 19.50
CA THR A 823 25.76 -19.56 20.30
C THR A 823 26.65 -18.68 19.42
N LEU A 824 26.58 -17.38 19.62
CA LEU A 824 27.46 -16.37 19.02
C LEU A 824 28.06 -15.54 20.16
N ASP A 825 29.34 -15.75 20.47
CA ASP A 825 30.00 -15.14 21.64
C ASP A 825 30.67 -13.77 21.33
N GLY A 826 30.52 -13.28 20.09
CA GLY A 826 31.16 -12.06 19.58
C GLY A 826 32.48 -12.32 18.84
N ARG A 827 33.00 -13.54 18.87
CA ARG A 827 34.20 -13.96 18.13
C ARG A 827 33.96 -15.23 17.33
N ALA A 828 33.28 -16.21 17.90
CA ALA A 828 33.00 -17.50 17.30
C ALA A 828 31.51 -17.80 17.36
N ALA A 829 31.08 -18.60 16.39
CA ALA A 829 29.81 -19.28 16.41
C ALA A 829 30.03 -20.74 16.79
N SER A 830 29.17 -21.29 17.64
CA SER A 830 29.20 -22.71 17.98
C SER A 830 27.81 -23.32 17.97
N VAL A 831 27.71 -24.59 17.58
CA VAL A 831 26.48 -25.36 17.66
C VAL A 831 26.68 -26.51 18.65
N ALA A 832 25.77 -26.65 19.60
CA ALA A 832 25.64 -27.82 20.45
C ALA A 832 24.42 -28.65 20.04
N ARG A 833 24.56 -29.98 20.05
CA ARG A 833 23.50 -30.96 19.86
C ARG A 833 23.40 -31.83 21.10
N ASP A 834 22.21 -31.93 21.67
CA ASP A 834 21.91 -32.72 22.87
C ASP A 834 22.87 -32.42 24.05
N GLY A 835 23.31 -31.15 24.15
CA GLY A 835 24.23 -30.65 25.19
C GLY A 835 25.72 -30.76 24.86
N GLU A 836 26.09 -31.38 23.73
CA GLU A 836 27.50 -31.53 23.30
C GLU A 836 27.81 -30.58 22.14
N THR A 837 28.89 -29.79 22.23
CA THR A 837 29.35 -28.93 21.12
C THR A 837 29.85 -29.77 19.95
N VAL A 838 29.18 -29.66 18.80
CA VAL A 838 29.47 -30.44 17.60
C VAL A 838 30.23 -29.65 16.53
N ALA A 839 30.12 -28.32 16.54
CA ALA A 839 30.82 -27.46 15.60
C ALA A 839 31.18 -26.11 16.21
N THR A 840 32.30 -25.54 15.79
CA THR A 840 32.72 -24.17 16.14
C THR A 840 33.45 -23.55 14.96
N LEU A 841 33.05 -22.34 14.58
CA LEU A 841 33.66 -21.56 13.51
C LEU A 841 33.93 -20.15 13.98
N ASP A 842 35.02 -19.55 13.50
CA ASP A 842 35.25 -18.12 13.68
C ASP A 842 34.13 -17.32 12.98
N ALA A 843 33.63 -16.30 13.66
CA ALA A 843 32.49 -15.47 13.25
C ALA A 843 32.68 -14.02 13.76
N ALA A 844 33.92 -13.55 13.85
CA ALA A 844 34.26 -12.23 14.40
C ALA A 844 33.67 -11.07 13.59
N SER A 845 33.29 -11.31 12.33
CA SER A 845 32.57 -10.36 11.46
C SER A 845 31.06 -10.29 11.74
N HIS A 846 30.53 -11.16 12.60
CA HIS A 846 29.12 -11.26 12.95
C HIS A 846 28.94 -10.88 14.42
N THR A 847 28.63 -9.61 14.68
CA THR A 847 28.41 -9.09 16.03
C THR A 847 26.97 -9.25 16.52
N GLY A 848 26.06 -9.76 15.68
CA GLY A 848 24.64 -9.87 15.98
C GLY A 848 23.80 -9.92 14.70
N GLY A 849 22.49 -9.75 14.85
CA GLY A 849 21.56 -9.64 13.72
C GLY A 849 20.13 -10.03 14.05
N GLU A 850 19.34 -10.25 12.99
CA GLU A 850 18.00 -10.81 13.08
C GLU A 850 18.13 -12.33 13.27
N LEU A 851 17.36 -12.90 14.19
CA LEU A 851 17.17 -14.34 14.23
C LEU A 851 16.18 -14.73 13.12
N PHE A 852 16.41 -15.84 12.44
CA PHE A 852 15.47 -16.33 11.45
C PHE A 852 15.41 -17.85 11.39
N LEU A 853 14.24 -18.36 11.00
CA LEU A 853 14.01 -19.75 10.65
C LEU A 853 13.97 -19.84 9.13
N TRP A 854 14.67 -20.82 8.56
CA TRP A 854 14.66 -21.06 7.12
C TRP A 854 14.34 -22.52 6.83
N PHE A 855 13.41 -22.73 5.91
CA PHE A 855 12.93 -24.04 5.54
C PHE A 855 13.00 -24.20 4.02
N ASP A 856 13.59 -25.30 3.56
CA ASP A 856 13.51 -25.79 2.19
C ASP A 856 13.43 -27.31 2.28
N THR A 857 12.23 -27.82 2.56
CA THR A 857 12.02 -29.23 2.91
C THR A 857 10.73 -29.76 2.31
N GLY A 858 10.80 -30.91 1.62
CA GLY A 858 9.61 -31.64 1.19
C GLY A 858 8.81 -32.22 2.36
N PRO A 859 9.44 -33.02 3.25
CA PRO A 859 8.80 -33.49 4.48
C PRO A 859 8.53 -32.36 5.46
N GLN A 860 7.45 -32.50 6.22
CA GLN A 860 7.13 -31.59 7.31
C GLN A 860 8.18 -31.67 8.42
N VAL A 861 8.59 -30.53 8.96
CA VAL A 861 9.49 -30.39 10.11
C VAL A 861 8.71 -29.80 11.28
N GLU A 862 8.99 -30.29 12.49
CA GLU A 862 8.40 -29.80 13.73
C GLU A 862 9.47 -29.12 14.58
N PHE A 863 9.27 -27.84 14.88
CA PHE A 863 10.06 -27.08 15.84
C PHE A 863 9.30 -27.08 17.17
N GLY A 864 9.89 -27.66 18.20
CA GLY A 864 9.42 -27.54 19.57
C GLY A 864 9.83 -26.19 20.16
N GLU A 865 10.03 -26.14 21.46
CA GLU A 865 10.45 -24.93 22.17
C GLU A 865 11.61 -24.21 21.48
N LEU A 866 11.50 -22.88 21.35
CA LEU A 866 12.56 -21.97 20.91
C LEU A 866 12.80 -20.94 22.01
N CYS A 867 14.03 -20.84 22.50
CA CYS A 867 14.46 -19.87 23.50
C CYS A 867 15.61 -19.05 22.93
N ILE A 868 15.43 -17.73 22.91
CA ILE A 868 16.39 -16.77 22.37
C ILE A 868 16.88 -15.91 23.52
N GLU A 869 18.19 -15.75 23.65
CA GLU A 869 18.80 -14.89 24.66
C GLU A 869 19.89 -14.02 24.04
N GLY A 870 19.89 -12.73 24.34
CA GLY A 870 20.90 -11.79 23.82
C GLY A 870 20.67 -10.37 24.28
N THR A 871 21.58 -9.46 23.93
CA THR A 871 21.41 -8.02 24.17
C THR A 871 20.56 -7.43 23.06
N MET A 872 19.52 -6.68 23.40
CA MET A 872 18.65 -6.07 22.38
C MET A 872 19.41 -4.96 21.64
N HIS A 873 19.44 -5.03 20.30
CA HIS A 873 19.99 -3.95 19.48
C HIS A 873 19.18 -2.65 19.71
N PRO A 874 19.81 -1.47 19.75
CA PRO A 874 19.12 -0.20 20.05
C PRO A 874 17.86 0.07 19.20
N ASP A 875 17.93 -0.28 17.92
CA ASP A 875 16.81 -0.07 16.97
C ASP A 875 15.67 -1.07 17.11
N SER A 876 15.88 -2.21 17.78
CA SER A 876 14.88 -3.29 17.86
C SER A 876 13.59 -2.85 18.53
N LEU A 877 13.69 -2.01 19.56
CA LEU A 877 12.52 -1.57 20.31
C LEU A 877 11.60 -0.71 19.44
N SER A 878 12.18 0.16 18.60
CA SER A 878 11.40 0.97 17.65
C SER A 878 10.71 0.07 16.63
N ALA A 879 11.45 -0.87 16.02
CA ALA A 879 10.90 -1.77 15.02
C ALA A 879 9.76 -2.67 15.58
N ILE A 880 9.87 -3.10 16.83
CA ILE A 880 8.82 -3.88 17.50
C ILE A 880 7.59 -3.03 17.79
N ARG A 881 7.77 -1.77 18.21
CA ARG A 881 6.66 -0.83 18.43
C ARG A 881 5.90 -0.54 17.14
N ASP A 882 6.63 -0.32 16.05
CA ASP A 882 6.04 -0.08 14.73
C ASP A 882 5.24 -1.31 14.27
N HIS A 883 5.80 -2.51 14.44
CA HIS A 883 5.10 -3.76 14.13
C HIS A 883 3.86 -3.98 15.00
N HIS A 884 3.94 -3.69 16.30
CA HIS A 884 2.78 -3.77 17.20
C HIS A 884 1.70 -2.75 16.80
N ALA A 885 2.08 -1.54 16.40
CA ALA A 885 1.13 -0.54 15.92
C ALA A 885 0.44 -1.00 14.61
N GLU A 886 1.21 -1.51 13.65
CA GLU A 886 0.66 -2.12 12.42
C GLU A 886 -0.26 -3.30 12.71
N HIS A 887 0.06 -4.08 13.74
CA HIS A 887 -0.78 -5.18 14.15
C HIS A 887 -2.13 -4.72 14.72
N LEU A 888 -2.13 -3.73 15.61
CA LEU A 888 -3.36 -3.12 16.12
C LEU A 888 -4.21 -2.55 14.97
N LEU A 889 -3.58 -1.96 13.95
CA LEU A 889 -4.27 -1.48 12.75
C LEU A 889 -4.90 -2.64 11.97
N ALA A 890 -4.14 -3.71 11.72
CA ALA A 890 -4.66 -4.88 11.02
C ALA A 890 -5.85 -5.51 11.75
N GLU A 891 -5.81 -5.61 13.08
CA GLU A 891 -6.93 -6.10 13.88
C GLU A 891 -8.14 -5.16 13.82
N LEU A 892 -7.92 -3.85 13.95
CA LEU A 892 -8.96 -2.84 13.91
C LEU A 892 -9.72 -2.83 12.57
N PHE A 893 -8.99 -2.98 11.45
CA PHE A 893 -9.57 -2.91 10.09
C PHE A 893 -9.88 -4.28 9.47
N GLY A 894 -9.49 -5.38 10.12
CA GLY A 894 -9.70 -6.76 9.66
C GLY A 894 -8.87 -7.13 8.43
N GLU A 895 -7.57 -6.82 8.45
CA GLU A 895 -6.62 -7.05 7.34
C GLU A 895 -5.83 -8.36 7.41
#